data_AF-A0A936MA72-F1
#
_entry.id   AF-A0A936MA72-F1
#
_cell.length_a   1.000
_cell.length_b   1.000
_cell.length_c   1.000
_cell.angle_alpha   90.00
_cell.angle_beta   90.00
_cell.angle_gamma   90.00
#
_symmetry.space_group_name_H-M   'P 1'
#
loop_
_entity.id
_entity.type
_entity.pdbx_description
1 polymer ?
#
loop_
_entity_poly.entity_id
_entity_poly.type
_entity_poly.pdbx_seq_one_letter_code
_entity_poly.pdbx_strand_id
1 'polypeptide(L)'
;MVILGVILFVRGQDRFEGREIADISIAFEGTDTSISSAEQYRVIARDALGSRYSAVGVRDAIADLYSTAQIAAVTVEAADAANDRVGVRFLIRRKTVAKRVSIALVNGLESGVTEQELLLRVNLLDPGTAINERSLQSNADLIVEYLRDRGFYRAEARFEQKPIAATTDVEVTFRVTPGPQARIEAFDVSIDGADSSQLKSVIRLQPGERFSRAGLARDIESVRDSLRSKDFLAPLINEPRIIFDSETNAITVTLTGSAGPKIVVNVETDKEKIGNSTQNRLLPIKREGTLDYSAIIEGERRLENFYQERGYFFANVVSVCSVNPPLAGDEGVTAAGETSYRCSTLTGTDLTGREVKIDYRVDLNRRLKLVDIRLRGTDQFTIDEILSVLDSQEANILGIIPIFGYGRGYTSQAILDEDAATIRSLLRELGYRQAEVRINQGVSPDGENLIITFIVEQGVPTRVSDVEIRGNIAFSEAELKGQLPEIVGKNFSRARVRNGQRLLAEFYSNRGYYDAKIDFSVDELPTDAVSGENRFKVIYNIENENKPVYINRILVNGNVRTKTEAILRALALENDELLRTADIYTSEQNLYGTDAFERIDIKPQPVGDRADGGRLTDVIVDVQEQKPRLLQYGGGYSTDLGWSGFVDLRHFNLLGNLWQGGSRLRWSQRQQIAQIDFINPRFIRDGKAKFAPLTISIQYQRDSTVTRFFRSAFDRGTFGIVQRVDKNGVPIDEFGNAAGDPTLNRLSFSAETNRTISRRDRSIVFFRYRYEDVRLFNTQSLLISDLLEPDSRIRISGFSTTYVRDTRRNCNIKYSILDIIARGDVGEKCRYNASDPTNGDYFTAEYSGSVPALGANIGFHKFQASYNYYYTFPRLKNTTIAARGILGLASVFSNGNRFPAEYSQLNGLLPISERFFAGGANTLRGFEFESAGPRVVIVPEGEFRNSDGEVVFLDPFTIPFGGNALAVINVEARIPLSKSVRAVPFYDGGNVFKRPRDIFTKPSAAPNDVAGQNAISAWSHTVGLGFRIRTPIGGEFGIDYGFLLNPPTFLIPQGNAPNAFYRLGQGQLHFRFSQAF
;
A
#
# COMPACT_ATOMS: atom_id res chain seq x y z
N MET A 1 -48.43 -2.10 18.52
CA MET A 1 -49.58 -2.57 19.33
C MET A 1 -49.07 -3.55 20.37
N VAL A 2 -48.67 -3.06 21.55
CA VAL A 2 -48.45 -3.86 22.77
C VAL A 2 -48.94 -2.99 23.92
N ILE A 3 -50.21 -3.14 24.25
CA ILE A 3 -50.80 -2.70 25.51
C ILE A 3 -50.79 -3.95 26.38
N LEU A 4 -49.85 -4.07 27.31
CA LEU A 4 -49.86 -5.13 28.31
C LEU A 4 -49.44 -4.59 29.67
N GLY A 5 -50.42 -4.46 30.56
CA GLY A 5 -50.26 -4.72 31.99
C GLY A 5 -49.55 -3.68 32.85
N VAL A 6 -50.00 -2.43 32.86
CA VAL A 6 -49.82 -1.60 34.06
C VAL A 6 -50.87 -2.05 35.08
N ILE A 7 -50.48 -2.90 36.03
CA ILE A 7 -51.31 -3.17 37.22
C ILE A 7 -51.22 -1.92 38.09
N LEU A 8 -52.08 -0.94 37.80
CA LEU A 8 -52.34 0.19 38.69
C LEU A 8 -53.14 -0.36 39.88
N PHE A 9 -52.47 -0.67 40.98
CA PHE A 9 -53.11 -0.74 42.29
C PHE A 9 -53.44 0.69 42.74
N VAL A 10 -54.41 1.33 42.09
CA VAL A 10 -55.02 2.57 42.59
C VAL A 10 -56.15 2.15 43.52
N ARG A 11 -55.83 1.90 44.77
CA ARG A 11 -56.84 1.91 45.84
C ARG A 11 -56.52 3.08 46.77
N GLY A 12 -57.38 4.10 46.73
CA GLY A 12 -57.44 5.15 47.76
C GLY A 12 -56.51 6.37 47.58
N GLN A 13 -56.12 6.71 46.34
CA GLN A 13 -55.30 7.91 46.07
C GLN A 13 -56.12 9.18 45.79
N ASP A 14 -57.39 9.09 45.36
CA ASP A 14 -58.25 10.25 45.08
C ASP A 14 -58.48 11.16 46.30
N ARG A 15 -58.32 10.60 47.52
CA ARG A 15 -58.46 11.36 48.79
C ARG A 15 -57.34 12.36 49.05
N PHE A 16 -56.25 12.32 48.27
CA PHE A 16 -55.09 13.18 48.43
C PHE A 16 -54.99 14.29 47.37
N GLU A 17 -55.90 14.31 46.40
CA GLU A 17 -55.88 15.25 45.28
C GLU A 17 -55.88 16.71 45.77
N GLY A 18 -54.94 17.52 45.28
CA GLY A 18 -54.82 18.94 45.60
C GLY A 18 -54.15 19.28 46.93
N ARG A 19 -53.82 18.29 47.79
CA ARG A 19 -53.09 18.51 49.06
C ARG A 19 -51.62 18.82 48.82
N GLU A 20 -51.01 19.60 49.71
CA GLU A 20 -49.60 19.99 49.60
C GLU A 20 -48.68 18.81 49.97
N ILE A 21 -47.64 18.57 49.17
CA ILE A 21 -46.70 17.47 49.38
C ILE A 21 -45.68 17.86 50.46
N ALA A 22 -45.60 17.08 51.54
CA ALA A 22 -44.67 17.33 52.65
C ALA A 22 -43.27 16.76 52.38
N ASP A 23 -43.20 15.57 51.81
CA ASP A 23 -41.94 14.87 51.51
C ASP A 23 -42.11 13.89 50.35
N ILE A 24 -41.02 13.70 49.59
CA ILE A 24 -40.91 12.71 48.53
C ILE A 24 -39.72 11.82 48.88
N SER A 25 -39.97 10.55 49.16
CA SER A 25 -38.91 9.59 49.51
C SER A 25 -38.79 8.49 48.45
N ILE A 26 -37.55 8.11 48.14
CA ILE A 26 -37.24 6.98 47.28
C ILE A 26 -36.70 5.85 48.16
N ALA A 27 -37.26 4.66 48.00
CA ALA A 27 -36.74 3.43 48.59
C ALA A 27 -36.54 2.40 47.50
N PHE A 28 -35.50 1.58 47.59
CA PHE A 28 -35.29 0.49 46.65
C PHE A 28 -35.89 -0.82 47.19
N GLU A 29 -36.49 -1.60 46.29
CA GLU A 29 -36.92 -2.97 46.59
C GLU A 29 -35.71 -3.91 46.47
N GLY A 30 -35.39 -4.65 47.54
CA GLY A 30 -34.27 -5.61 47.56
C GLY A 30 -33.03 -5.14 48.33
N THR A 31 -31.84 -5.57 47.90
CA THR A 31 -30.55 -5.31 48.59
C THR A 31 -29.86 -4.01 48.15
N ASP A 32 -30.48 -3.21 47.30
CA ASP A 32 -29.90 -1.95 46.79
C ASP A 32 -30.01 -0.85 47.86
N THR A 33 -28.88 -0.30 48.27
CA THR A 33 -28.80 0.76 49.29
C THR A 33 -28.18 2.04 48.73
N SER A 34 -28.18 2.22 47.41
CA SER A 34 -27.51 3.35 46.74
C SER A 34 -28.13 4.71 47.06
N ILE A 35 -27.52 5.46 47.99
CA ILE A 35 -27.98 6.81 48.40
C ILE A 35 -27.98 7.80 47.21
N SER A 36 -26.95 7.77 46.36
CA SER A 36 -26.84 8.67 45.20
C SER A 36 -27.94 8.45 44.17
N SER A 37 -28.27 7.18 43.89
CA SER A 37 -29.33 6.83 42.95
C SER A 37 -30.71 7.20 43.51
N ALA A 38 -30.91 7.05 44.83
CA ALA A 38 -32.15 7.45 45.49
C ALA A 38 -32.39 8.97 45.35
N GLU A 39 -31.36 9.79 45.55
CA GLU A 39 -31.48 11.25 45.34
C GLU A 39 -31.73 11.62 43.88
N GLN A 40 -31.08 10.96 42.92
CA GLN A 40 -31.32 11.22 41.50
C GLN A 40 -32.79 10.96 41.11
N TYR A 41 -33.34 9.81 41.52
CA TYR A 41 -34.74 9.50 41.26
C TYR A 41 -35.71 10.39 42.04
N ARG A 42 -35.32 10.86 43.23
CA ARG A 42 -36.12 11.79 44.03
C ARG A 42 -36.30 13.13 43.31
N VAL A 43 -35.24 13.64 42.68
CA VAL A 43 -35.28 14.88 41.89
C VAL A 43 -36.20 14.71 40.67
N ILE A 44 -36.04 13.62 39.91
CA ILE A 44 -36.91 13.32 38.74
C ILE A 44 -38.38 13.23 39.16
N ALA A 45 -38.67 12.49 40.22
CA ALA A 45 -40.04 12.36 40.73
C ALA A 45 -40.61 13.68 41.24
N ARG A 46 -39.78 14.52 41.87
CA ARG A 46 -40.19 15.83 42.40
C ARG A 46 -40.54 16.82 41.30
N ASP A 47 -39.72 16.89 40.25
CA ASP A 47 -39.94 17.84 39.15
C ASP A 47 -41.26 17.57 38.42
N ALA A 48 -41.61 16.29 38.25
CA ALA A 48 -42.87 15.87 37.64
C ALA A 48 -44.10 16.00 38.57
N LEU A 49 -43.94 15.81 39.88
CA LEU A 49 -45.04 15.92 40.86
C LEU A 49 -45.43 17.36 41.18
N GLY A 50 -44.48 18.29 41.23
CA GLY A 50 -44.71 19.67 41.67
C GLY A 50 -44.93 19.81 43.19
N SER A 51 -45.64 20.87 43.61
CA SER A 51 -45.84 21.21 45.04
C SER A 51 -47.14 20.66 45.66
N ARG A 52 -48.09 20.21 44.83
CA ARG A 52 -49.38 19.64 45.26
C ARG A 52 -49.59 18.29 44.61
N TYR A 53 -50.15 17.36 45.38
CA TYR A 53 -50.42 16.02 44.93
C TYR A 53 -51.51 16.01 43.86
N SER A 54 -51.23 15.36 42.74
CA SER A 54 -52.21 15.06 41.70
C SER A 54 -51.97 13.68 41.11
N ALA A 55 -53.04 12.98 40.78
CA ALA A 55 -52.95 11.68 40.10
C ALA A 55 -52.21 11.79 38.75
N VAL A 56 -52.33 12.93 38.06
CA VAL A 56 -51.61 13.23 36.82
C VAL A 56 -50.11 13.38 37.08
N GLY A 57 -49.70 14.17 38.08
CA GLY A 57 -48.30 14.33 38.44
C GLY A 57 -47.63 13.04 38.93
N VAL A 58 -48.37 12.16 39.62
CA VAL A 58 -47.87 10.82 40.00
C VAL A 58 -47.62 9.97 38.76
N ARG A 59 -48.54 10.00 37.79
CA ARG A 59 -48.38 9.26 36.52
C ARG A 59 -47.20 9.78 35.71
N ASP A 60 -47.04 11.10 35.62
CA ASP A 60 -45.96 11.74 34.88
C ASP A 60 -44.61 11.47 35.57
N ALA A 61 -44.55 11.50 36.90
CA ALA A 61 -43.37 11.08 37.67
C ALA A 61 -43.00 9.61 37.44
N ILE A 62 -43.99 8.72 37.39
CA ILE A 62 -43.75 7.31 37.03
C ILE A 62 -43.22 7.20 35.59
N ALA A 63 -43.79 7.95 34.64
CA ALA A 63 -43.35 7.96 33.24
C ALA A 63 -41.90 8.46 33.10
N ASP A 64 -41.55 9.55 33.79
CA ASP A 64 -40.21 10.13 33.79
C ASP A 64 -39.20 9.20 34.45
N LEU A 65 -39.59 8.53 35.54
CA LEU A 65 -38.77 7.48 36.16
C LEU A 65 -38.53 6.32 35.19
N TYR A 66 -39.55 5.82 34.49
CA TYR A 66 -39.37 4.77 33.47
C TYR A 66 -38.55 5.23 32.26
N SER A 67 -38.58 6.53 31.93
CA SER A 67 -37.77 7.11 30.83
C SER A 67 -36.26 6.96 31.04
N THR A 68 -35.82 6.78 32.30
CA THR A 68 -34.41 6.50 32.64
C THR A 68 -33.91 5.14 32.14
N ALA A 69 -34.82 4.26 31.68
CA ALA A 69 -34.55 2.89 31.23
C ALA A 69 -33.92 1.92 32.25
N GLN A 70 -33.52 2.41 33.43
CA GLN A 70 -32.86 1.66 34.50
C GLN A 70 -33.84 1.05 35.53
N ILE A 71 -35.14 1.34 35.39
CA ILE A 71 -36.17 0.91 36.33
C ILE A 71 -36.97 -0.28 35.79
N ALA A 72 -37.12 -1.31 36.61
CA ALA A 72 -37.91 -2.51 36.31
C ALA A 72 -39.36 -2.38 36.81
N ALA A 73 -39.56 -1.79 37.99
CA ALA A 73 -40.88 -1.53 38.57
C ALA A 73 -40.86 -0.30 39.47
N VAL A 74 -41.97 0.43 39.52
CA VAL A 74 -42.21 1.53 40.47
C VAL A 74 -43.55 1.30 41.15
N THR A 75 -43.56 1.33 42.47
CA THR A 75 -44.78 1.35 43.29
C THR A 75 -44.81 2.67 44.06
N VAL A 76 -45.95 3.36 44.04
CA VAL A 76 -46.11 4.65 44.72
C VAL A 76 -47.08 4.50 45.87
N GLU A 77 -46.62 4.86 47.06
CA GLU A 77 -47.42 4.88 48.28
C GLU A 77 -47.63 6.35 48.70
N ALA A 78 -48.88 6.73 48.96
CA ALA A 78 -49.24 8.04 49.47
C ALA A 78 -49.85 7.88 50.86
N ALA A 79 -49.32 8.62 51.84
CA ALA A 79 -49.75 8.56 53.23
C ALA A 79 -49.98 9.97 53.80
N ASP A 80 -50.89 10.07 54.76
CA ASP A 80 -51.13 11.31 55.51
C ASP A 80 -49.87 11.75 56.25
N ALA A 81 -49.49 13.01 56.08
CA ALA A 81 -48.43 13.68 56.83
C ALA A 81 -49.02 14.73 57.78
N ALA A 82 -48.23 15.22 58.73
CA ALA A 82 -48.67 16.25 59.67
C ALA A 82 -49.18 17.52 58.95
N ASN A 83 -50.16 18.21 59.55
CA ASN A 83 -50.78 19.44 59.03
C ASN A 83 -51.54 19.28 57.69
N ASP A 84 -52.29 18.19 57.54
CA ASP A 84 -53.14 17.94 56.34
C ASP A 84 -52.35 17.90 55.02
N ARG A 85 -51.05 17.57 55.09
CA ARG A 85 -50.17 17.36 53.93
C ARG A 85 -50.06 15.87 53.58
N VAL A 86 -49.46 15.57 52.43
CA VAL A 86 -49.27 14.18 51.97
C VAL A 86 -47.79 13.86 51.77
N GLY A 87 -47.35 12.72 52.29
CA GLY A 87 -46.04 12.15 51.99
C GLY A 87 -46.15 11.15 50.83
N VAL A 88 -45.27 11.24 49.84
CA VAL A 88 -45.24 10.34 48.69
C VAL A 88 -43.96 9.52 48.73
N ARG A 89 -44.10 8.19 48.75
CA ARG A 89 -42.98 7.25 48.77
C ARG A 89 -42.98 6.42 47.48
N PHE A 90 -41.88 6.47 46.75
CA PHE A 90 -41.66 5.61 45.59
C PHE A 90 -40.79 4.42 45.99
N LEU A 91 -41.34 3.22 45.91
CA LEU A 91 -40.59 1.98 45.96
C LEU A 91 -40.16 1.60 44.54
N ILE A 92 -38.86 1.68 44.28
CA ILE A 92 -38.27 1.44 42.96
C ILE A 92 -37.53 0.11 42.97
N ARG A 93 -37.85 -0.76 42.01
CA ARG A 93 -37.01 -1.90 41.68
C ARG A 93 -36.20 -1.58 40.43
N ARG A 94 -34.89 -1.45 40.58
CA ARG A 94 -33.98 -1.21 39.46
C ARG A 94 -33.77 -2.49 38.64
N LYS A 95 -33.46 -2.32 37.36
CA LYS A 95 -32.95 -3.41 36.51
C LYS A 95 -31.54 -3.76 36.97
N THR A 96 -31.22 -5.05 36.93
CA THR A 96 -29.84 -5.53 37.10
C THR A 96 -29.03 -5.13 35.87
N VAL A 97 -27.83 -4.59 36.07
CA VAL A 97 -26.96 -4.14 34.97
C VAL A 97 -25.65 -4.90 35.03
N ALA A 98 -25.21 -5.47 33.89
CA ALA A 98 -23.90 -6.10 33.81
C ALA A 98 -22.83 -5.02 33.68
N LYS A 99 -22.03 -4.78 34.73
CA LYS A 99 -20.92 -3.81 34.69
C LYS A 99 -19.62 -4.41 34.18
N ARG A 100 -19.48 -5.72 34.22
CA ARG A 100 -18.34 -6.44 33.66
C ARG A 100 -18.79 -7.79 33.13
N VAL A 101 -18.29 -8.15 31.95
CA VAL A 101 -18.55 -9.43 31.30
C VAL A 101 -17.23 -10.12 31.04
N SER A 102 -17.14 -11.40 31.39
CA SER A 102 -15.92 -12.20 31.29
C SER A 102 -16.26 -13.61 30.80
N ILE A 103 -15.27 -14.28 30.21
CA ILE A 103 -15.39 -15.68 29.78
C ILE A 103 -14.36 -16.50 30.55
N ALA A 104 -14.74 -17.64 31.09
CA ALA A 104 -13.85 -18.59 31.75
C ALA A 104 -13.85 -19.91 30.96
N LEU A 105 -12.74 -20.22 30.30
CA LEU A 105 -12.59 -21.49 29.58
C LEU A 105 -12.18 -22.62 30.52
N VAL A 106 -12.91 -23.73 30.45
CA VAL A 106 -12.56 -24.98 31.13
C VAL A 106 -11.88 -25.90 30.10
N ASN A 107 -10.64 -26.31 30.36
CA ASN A 107 -9.81 -27.16 29.49
C ASN A 107 -9.50 -26.59 28.08
N GLY A 108 -9.48 -25.26 27.91
CA GLY A 108 -9.35 -24.59 26.60
C GLY A 108 -8.07 -24.92 25.80
N LEU A 109 -6.94 -25.16 26.46
CA LEU A 109 -5.63 -25.41 25.83
C LEU A 109 -5.60 -26.67 24.92
N GLU A 110 -6.41 -27.69 25.23
CA GLU A 110 -6.47 -28.93 24.44
C GLU A 110 -7.36 -28.80 23.19
N SER A 111 -8.33 -27.87 23.23
CA SER A 111 -9.30 -27.63 22.15
C SER A 111 -8.80 -26.65 21.08
N GLY A 112 -7.79 -25.84 21.39
CA GLY A 112 -7.31 -24.76 20.51
C GLY A 112 -8.24 -23.55 20.43
N VAL A 113 -9.24 -23.46 21.30
CA VAL A 113 -10.15 -22.30 21.48
C VAL A 113 -9.61 -21.42 22.61
N THR A 114 -9.53 -20.10 22.41
CA THR A 114 -9.04 -19.15 23.41
C THR A 114 -10.13 -18.20 23.91
N GLU A 115 -9.93 -17.63 25.10
CA GLU A 115 -10.90 -16.69 25.71
C GLU A 115 -11.04 -15.45 24.83
N GLN A 116 -9.90 -14.96 24.33
CA GLN A 116 -9.83 -13.86 23.38
C GLN A 116 -10.60 -14.16 22.09
N GLU A 117 -10.52 -15.37 21.55
CA GLU A 117 -11.29 -15.72 20.36
C GLU A 117 -12.80 -15.56 20.59
N LEU A 118 -13.31 -16.07 21.71
CA LEU A 118 -14.74 -16.02 22.03
C LEU A 118 -15.22 -14.59 22.32
N LEU A 119 -14.43 -13.82 23.08
CA LEU A 119 -14.73 -12.40 23.37
C LEU A 119 -14.81 -11.54 22.09
N LEU A 120 -14.08 -11.92 21.05
CA LEU A 120 -13.96 -11.13 19.82
C LEU A 120 -14.89 -11.59 18.70
N ARG A 121 -15.22 -12.88 18.65
CA ARG A 121 -16.04 -13.47 17.58
C ARG A 121 -17.51 -13.61 17.96
N VAL A 122 -17.83 -13.62 19.24
CA VAL A 122 -19.20 -13.72 19.75
C VAL A 122 -19.62 -12.34 20.23
N ASN A 123 -20.71 -11.81 19.69
CA ASN A 123 -21.25 -10.51 20.09
C ASN A 123 -21.96 -10.63 21.44
N LEU A 124 -21.18 -10.67 22.52
CA LEU A 124 -21.68 -10.78 23.87
C LEU A 124 -22.26 -9.45 24.37
N LEU A 125 -23.08 -9.52 25.41
CA LEU A 125 -23.69 -8.36 26.06
C LEU A 125 -22.67 -7.26 26.41
N ASP A 126 -22.96 -6.01 26.03
CA ASP A 126 -22.12 -4.87 26.33
C ASP A 126 -22.18 -4.50 27.82
N PRO A 127 -21.05 -4.11 28.44
CA PRO A 127 -21.05 -3.54 29.79
C PRO A 127 -21.95 -2.30 29.88
N GLY A 128 -22.81 -2.25 30.89
CA GLY A 128 -23.84 -1.23 31.07
C GLY A 128 -25.24 -1.63 30.57
N THR A 129 -25.37 -2.79 29.92
CA THR A 129 -26.67 -3.30 29.46
C THR A 129 -27.49 -3.86 30.62
N ALA A 130 -28.79 -3.52 30.65
CA ALA A 130 -29.72 -4.14 31.58
C ALA A 130 -29.92 -5.62 31.22
N ILE A 131 -29.69 -6.50 32.18
CA ILE A 131 -29.71 -7.95 31.96
C ILE A 131 -30.95 -8.59 32.57
N ASN A 132 -31.33 -9.70 31.96
CA ASN A 132 -32.26 -10.68 32.51
C ASN A 132 -31.79 -12.10 32.18
N GLU A 133 -32.34 -13.11 32.84
CA GLU A 133 -31.91 -14.50 32.68
C GLU A 133 -32.01 -14.99 31.22
N ARG A 134 -33.05 -14.58 30.49
CA ARG A 134 -33.23 -14.91 29.07
C ARG A 134 -32.12 -14.33 28.18
N SER A 135 -31.70 -13.09 28.45
CA SER A 135 -30.61 -12.43 27.71
C SER A 135 -29.27 -13.11 27.95
N LEU A 136 -28.99 -13.54 29.20
CA LEU A 136 -27.78 -14.27 29.53
C LEU A 136 -27.76 -15.66 28.88
N GLN A 137 -28.89 -16.37 28.90
CA GLN A 137 -29.02 -17.66 28.22
C GLN A 137 -28.81 -17.53 26.72
N SER A 138 -29.43 -16.53 26.07
CA SER A 138 -29.23 -16.26 24.65
C SER A 138 -27.76 -16.00 24.30
N ASN A 139 -27.01 -15.31 25.17
CA ASN A 139 -25.58 -15.08 24.98
C ASN A 139 -24.76 -16.37 25.14
N ALA A 140 -25.10 -17.22 26.11
CA ALA A 140 -24.49 -18.54 26.25
C ALA A 140 -24.76 -19.42 25.01
N ASP A 141 -25.97 -19.36 24.45
CA ASP A 141 -26.35 -20.10 23.25
C ASP A 141 -25.56 -19.62 22.02
N LEU A 142 -25.30 -18.31 21.88
CA LEU A 142 -24.43 -17.76 20.82
C LEU A 142 -23.01 -18.32 20.90
N ILE A 143 -22.46 -18.48 22.11
CA ILE A 143 -21.13 -19.10 22.31
C ILE A 143 -21.17 -20.56 21.83
N VAL A 144 -22.20 -21.31 22.20
CA VAL A 144 -22.36 -22.73 21.81
C VAL A 144 -22.55 -22.86 20.29
N GLU A 145 -23.33 -21.98 19.67
CA GLU A 145 -23.56 -21.96 18.22
C GLU A 145 -22.26 -21.71 17.45
N TYR A 146 -21.48 -20.71 17.85
CA TYR A 146 -20.16 -20.45 17.27
C TYR A 146 -19.23 -21.66 17.38
N LEU A 147 -19.21 -22.33 18.54
CA LEU A 147 -18.39 -23.51 18.77
C LEU A 147 -18.87 -24.71 17.92
N ARG A 148 -20.18 -24.88 17.74
CA ARG A 148 -20.76 -25.90 16.84
C ARG A 148 -20.34 -25.70 15.40
N ASP A 149 -20.28 -24.47 14.93
CA ASP A 149 -19.82 -24.16 13.56
C ASP A 149 -18.35 -24.52 13.33
N ARG A 150 -17.53 -24.43 14.39
CA ARG A 150 -16.16 -24.94 14.41
C ARG A 150 -16.04 -26.45 14.57
N GLY A 151 -17.15 -27.16 14.80
CA GLY A 151 -17.21 -28.62 14.94
C GLY A 151 -17.25 -29.13 16.38
N PHE A 152 -17.43 -28.26 17.38
CA PHE A 152 -17.52 -28.63 18.79
C PHE A 152 -18.98 -28.83 19.20
N TYR A 153 -19.58 -29.96 18.78
CA TYR A 153 -21.01 -30.22 18.99
C TYR A 153 -21.41 -30.52 20.44
N ARG A 154 -20.45 -30.94 21.27
CA ARG A 154 -20.61 -31.16 22.71
C ARG A 154 -20.22 -29.93 23.56
N ALA A 155 -20.12 -28.75 22.95
CA ALA A 155 -19.80 -27.53 23.67
C ALA A 155 -20.93 -27.15 24.64
N GLU A 156 -20.56 -26.76 25.86
CA GLU A 156 -21.47 -26.21 26.87
C GLU A 156 -21.01 -24.81 27.28
N ALA A 157 -21.97 -23.89 27.44
CA ALA A 157 -21.73 -22.58 28.04
C ALA A 157 -22.75 -22.34 29.15
N ARG A 158 -22.28 -21.93 30.32
CA ARG A 158 -23.10 -21.56 31.49
C ARG A 158 -22.71 -20.16 31.96
N PHE A 159 -23.61 -19.42 32.59
CA PHE A 159 -23.30 -18.10 33.13
C PHE A 159 -23.42 -18.08 34.65
N GLU A 160 -22.57 -17.29 35.30
CA GLU A 160 -22.62 -16.99 36.73
C GLU A 160 -22.74 -15.47 36.92
N GLN A 161 -23.52 -15.05 37.91
CA GLN A 161 -23.71 -13.65 38.27
C GLN A 161 -23.14 -13.41 39.66
N LYS A 162 -22.28 -12.40 39.80
CA LYS A 162 -21.72 -11.98 41.10
C LYS A 162 -22.05 -10.50 41.36
N PRO A 163 -22.78 -10.16 42.42
CA PRO A 163 -23.08 -8.76 42.76
C PRO A 163 -21.82 -7.94 43.01
N ILE A 164 -21.81 -6.70 42.51
CA ILE A 164 -20.75 -5.72 42.75
C ILE A 164 -21.25 -4.78 43.85
N ALA A 165 -20.67 -4.90 45.06
CA ALA A 165 -21.12 -4.20 46.26
C ALA A 165 -22.62 -4.45 46.60
N ALA A 166 -23.19 -3.68 47.53
CA ALA A 166 -24.61 -3.74 47.87
C ALA A 166 -25.49 -2.93 46.89
N THR A 167 -25.28 -3.18 45.58
CA THR A 167 -26.00 -2.52 44.47
C THR A 167 -26.64 -3.56 43.55
N THR A 168 -27.42 -3.11 42.56
CA THR A 168 -27.99 -3.95 41.50
C THR A 168 -27.03 -4.20 40.32
N ASP A 169 -25.78 -3.76 40.41
CA ASP A 169 -24.75 -4.01 39.41
C ASP A 169 -24.13 -5.41 39.63
N VAL A 170 -23.90 -6.16 38.55
CA VAL A 170 -23.30 -7.51 38.62
C VAL A 170 -22.15 -7.69 37.64
N GLU A 171 -21.22 -8.56 38.03
CA GLU A 171 -20.20 -9.17 37.15
C GLU A 171 -20.78 -10.48 36.60
N VAL A 172 -20.76 -10.63 35.28
CA VAL A 172 -21.24 -11.82 34.57
C VAL A 172 -20.03 -12.60 34.05
N THR A 173 -19.98 -13.89 34.37
CA THR A 173 -18.92 -14.80 33.88
C THR A 173 -19.55 -15.96 33.12
N PHE A 174 -19.21 -16.09 31.83
CA PHE A 174 -19.58 -17.24 31.01
C PHE A 174 -18.54 -18.36 31.15
N ARG A 175 -18.87 -19.45 31.81
CA ARG A 175 -18.04 -20.66 31.86
C ARG A 175 -18.29 -21.51 30.63
N VAL A 176 -17.25 -21.69 29.82
CA VAL A 176 -17.34 -22.37 28.51
C VAL A 176 -16.48 -23.62 28.50
N THR A 177 -17.08 -24.74 28.11
CA THR A 177 -16.41 -26.04 27.96
C THR A 177 -16.54 -26.48 26.49
N PRO A 178 -15.50 -26.32 25.65
CA PRO A 178 -15.60 -26.62 24.22
C PRO A 178 -15.80 -28.11 23.89
N GLY A 179 -15.22 -29.03 24.67
CA GLY A 179 -15.23 -30.46 24.39
C GLY A 179 -14.38 -30.86 23.16
N PRO A 180 -14.38 -32.15 22.76
CA PRO A 180 -13.64 -32.62 21.60
C PRO A 180 -14.32 -32.25 20.28
N GLN A 181 -13.54 -31.85 19.27
CA GLN A 181 -14.06 -31.57 17.92
C GLN A 181 -14.57 -32.85 17.26
N ALA A 182 -15.78 -32.80 16.68
CA ALA A 182 -16.41 -33.93 16.03
C ALA A 182 -15.67 -34.35 14.75
N ARG A 183 -15.76 -35.64 14.40
CA ARG A 183 -15.13 -36.21 13.20
C ARG A 183 -16.18 -36.69 12.21
N ILE A 184 -15.83 -36.69 10.93
CA ILE A 184 -16.70 -37.27 9.89
C ILE A 184 -16.77 -38.78 10.07
N GLU A 185 -17.99 -39.31 10.16
CA GLU A 185 -18.26 -40.75 10.08
C GLU A 185 -18.48 -41.14 8.62
N ALA A 186 -19.40 -40.45 7.97
CA ALA A 186 -19.74 -40.64 6.56
C ALA A 186 -20.05 -39.30 5.89
N PHE A 187 -19.66 -39.20 4.63
CA PHE A 187 -20.11 -38.15 3.71
C PHE A 187 -20.76 -38.82 2.51
N ASP A 188 -22.08 -38.77 2.48
CA ASP A 188 -22.91 -39.35 1.44
C ASP A 188 -23.33 -38.27 0.46
N VAL A 189 -22.98 -38.46 -0.81
CA VAL A 189 -23.32 -37.52 -1.89
C VAL A 189 -24.16 -38.25 -2.94
N SER A 190 -25.39 -37.78 -3.13
CA SER A 190 -26.35 -38.32 -4.11
C SER A 190 -26.90 -37.18 -4.96
N ILE A 191 -26.31 -36.99 -6.13
CA ILE A 191 -26.75 -35.97 -7.10
C ILE A 191 -27.40 -36.70 -8.28
N ASP A 192 -28.71 -36.49 -8.45
CA ASP A 192 -29.47 -37.10 -9.54
C ASP A 192 -28.91 -36.66 -10.90
N GLY A 193 -28.65 -37.61 -11.80
CA GLY A 193 -27.99 -37.37 -13.09
C GLY A 193 -26.45 -37.30 -13.07
N ALA A 194 -25.77 -37.54 -11.94
CA ALA A 194 -24.32 -37.60 -11.83
C ALA A 194 -23.81 -38.84 -11.07
N ASP A 195 -22.60 -39.32 -11.40
CA ASP A 195 -21.98 -40.47 -10.73
C ASP A 195 -21.42 -40.10 -9.34
N SER A 196 -22.08 -40.61 -8.29
CA SER A 196 -21.69 -40.41 -6.88
C SER A 196 -20.26 -40.85 -6.56
N SER A 197 -19.71 -41.86 -7.24
CA SER A 197 -18.35 -42.36 -6.96
C SER A 197 -17.28 -41.34 -7.34
N GLN A 198 -17.52 -40.62 -8.44
CA GLN A 198 -16.61 -39.57 -8.93
C GLN A 198 -16.71 -38.30 -8.06
N LEU A 199 -17.92 -37.93 -7.62
CA LEU A 199 -18.11 -36.80 -6.70
C LEU A 199 -17.48 -37.04 -5.33
N LYS A 200 -17.46 -38.29 -4.85
CA LYS A 200 -16.83 -38.64 -3.57
C LYS A 200 -15.30 -38.42 -3.56
N SER A 201 -14.66 -38.48 -4.73
CA SER A 201 -13.20 -38.34 -4.89
C SER A 201 -12.67 -36.90 -4.72
N VAL A 202 -13.52 -35.88 -4.90
CA VAL A 202 -13.14 -34.46 -4.78
C VAL A 202 -13.38 -33.87 -3.39
N ILE A 203 -14.09 -34.61 -2.52
CA ILE A 203 -14.45 -34.20 -1.15
C ILE A 203 -13.25 -34.43 -0.22
N ARG A 204 -12.88 -33.45 0.61
CA ARG A 204 -11.77 -33.57 1.57
C ARG A 204 -12.21 -34.07 2.94
N LEU A 205 -13.44 -33.78 3.36
CA LEU A 205 -14.06 -34.30 4.59
C LEU A 205 -14.40 -35.79 4.45
N GLN A 206 -13.36 -36.62 4.44
CA GLN A 206 -13.45 -38.08 4.41
C GLN A 206 -13.61 -38.64 5.84
N PRO A 207 -14.06 -39.91 5.99
CA PRO A 207 -14.18 -40.55 7.29
C PRO A 207 -12.91 -40.41 8.15
N GLY A 208 -13.07 -39.94 9.38
CA GLY A 208 -11.98 -39.67 10.33
C GLY A 208 -11.48 -38.23 10.36
N GLU A 209 -11.76 -37.40 9.35
CA GLU A 209 -11.37 -35.99 9.32
C GLU A 209 -12.17 -35.14 10.33
N ARG A 210 -11.59 -34.03 10.78
CA ARG A 210 -12.26 -33.11 11.73
C ARG A 210 -13.32 -32.28 11.02
N PHE A 211 -14.55 -32.29 11.51
CA PHE A 211 -15.65 -31.53 10.93
C PHE A 211 -15.55 -30.03 11.27
N SER A 212 -15.90 -29.18 10.29
CA SER A 212 -16.20 -27.76 10.49
C SER A 212 -17.12 -27.29 9.38
N ARG A 213 -18.01 -26.31 9.65
CA ARG A 213 -18.89 -25.75 8.60
C ARG A 213 -18.09 -25.11 7.46
N ALA A 214 -16.98 -24.46 7.78
CA ALA A 214 -16.07 -23.90 6.77
C ALA A 214 -15.43 -24.98 5.88
N GLY A 215 -15.12 -26.15 6.44
CA GLY A 215 -14.71 -27.33 5.67
C GLY A 215 -15.81 -27.81 4.72
N LEU A 216 -17.02 -27.96 5.23
CA LEU A 216 -18.19 -28.43 4.47
C LEU A 216 -18.52 -27.51 3.30
N ALA A 217 -18.51 -26.19 3.52
CA ALA A 217 -18.75 -25.21 2.46
C ALA A 217 -17.74 -25.33 1.31
N ARG A 218 -16.45 -25.58 1.62
CA ARG A 218 -15.41 -25.80 0.59
C ARG A 218 -15.62 -27.09 -0.22
N ASP A 219 -16.06 -28.16 0.44
CA ASP A 219 -16.31 -29.43 -0.25
C ASP A 219 -17.58 -29.38 -1.11
N ILE A 220 -18.63 -28.68 -0.67
CA ILE A 220 -19.83 -28.42 -1.50
C ILE A 220 -19.46 -27.64 -2.77
N GLU A 221 -18.58 -26.63 -2.66
CA GLU A 221 -18.09 -25.91 -3.84
C GLU A 221 -17.25 -26.81 -4.76
N SER A 222 -16.43 -27.70 -4.19
CA SER A 222 -15.65 -28.67 -4.96
C SER A 222 -16.55 -29.66 -5.73
N VAL A 223 -17.69 -30.05 -5.14
CA VAL A 223 -18.73 -30.86 -5.82
C VAL A 223 -19.38 -30.06 -6.96
N ARG A 224 -19.72 -28.79 -6.73
CA ARG A 224 -20.27 -27.88 -7.75
C ARG A 224 -19.28 -27.68 -8.92
N ASP A 225 -17.99 -27.54 -8.63
CA ASP A 225 -16.92 -27.46 -9.65
C ASP A 225 -16.80 -28.74 -10.48
N SER A 226 -16.87 -29.91 -9.83
CA SER A 226 -16.82 -31.21 -10.51
C SER A 226 -18.00 -31.40 -11.47
N LEU A 227 -19.21 -30.98 -11.08
CA LEU A 227 -20.38 -31.00 -11.96
C LEU A 227 -20.23 -30.05 -13.15
N ARG A 228 -19.79 -28.80 -12.90
CA ARG A 228 -19.53 -27.80 -13.96
C ARG A 228 -18.50 -28.29 -14.99
N SER A 229 -17.47 -29.02 -14.55
CA SER A 229 -16.43 -29.57 -15.45
C SER A 229 -16.95 -30.60 -16.47
N LYS A 230 -18.17 -31.12 -16.27
CA LYS A 230 -18.84 -32.12 -17.12
C LYS A 230 -20.05 -31.55 -17.86
N ASP A 231 -20.06 -30.22 -18.06
CA ASP A 231 -21.11 -29.45 -18.77
C ASP A 231 -22.48 -29.39 -18.07
N PHE A 232 -22.55 -29.77 -16.79
CA PHE A 232 -23.69 -29.49 -15.93
C PHE A 232 -23.55 -28.08 -15.34
N LEU A 233 -23.91 -27.09 -16.15
CA LEU A 233 -23.75 -25.67 -15.83
C LEU A 233 -24.92 -25.11 -15.01
N ALA A 234 -25.80 -25.91 -14.39
CA ALA A 234 -26.81 -25.40 -13.46
C ALA A 234 -27.26 -26.44 -12.41
N PRO A 235 -26.34 -26.97 -11.58
CA PRO A 235 -26.68 -28.00 -10.62
C PRO A 235 -27.48 -27.43 -9.43
N LEU A 236 -28.59 -28.10 -9.09
CA LEU A 236 -29.40 -27.78 -7.91
C LEU A 236 -28.92 -28.64 -6.75
N ILE A 237 -28.09 -28.06 -5.87
CA ILE A 237 -27.61 -28.73 -4.66
C ILE A 237 -28.47 -28.27 -3.47
N ASN A 238 -29.15 -29.22 -2.83
CA ASN A 238 -29.97 -28.95 -1.65
C ASN A 238 -29.11 -28.64 -0.43
N GLU A 239 -29.69 -28.02 0.60
CA GLU A 239 -29.00 -27.81 1.86
C GLU A 239 -28.53 -29.15 2.46
N PRO A 240 -27.24 -29.26 2.86
CA PRO A 240 -26.69 -30.51 3.38
C PRO A 240 -27.38 -30.88 4.69
N ARG A 241 -27.84 -32.12 4.81
CA ARG A 241 -28.35 -32.64 6.08
C ARG A 241 -27.17 -33.09 6.92
N ILE A 242 -27.00 -32.48 8.10
CA ILE A 242 -25.93 -32.78 9.05
C ILE A 242 -26.55 -33.50 10.25
N ILE A 243 -26.15 -34.74 10.48
CA ILE A 243 -26.59 -35.54 11.62
C ILE A 243 -25.40 -35.71 12.56
N PHE A 244 -25.56 -35.29 13.82
CA PHE A 244 -24.56 -35.44 14.87
C PHE A 244 -24.94 -36.61 15.78
N ASP A 245 -24.02 -37.56 15.94
CA ASP A 245 -24.11 -38.63 16.93
C ASP A 245 -23.39 -38.22 18.22
N SER A 246 -24.18 -38.03 19.27
CA SER A 246 -23.71 -37.62 20.59
C SER A 246 -22.96 -38.72 21.35
N GLU A 247 -22.99 -39.99 20.98
CA GLU A 247 -22.26 -41.07 21.66
C GLU A 247 -20.85 -41.23 21.09
N THR A 248 -20.73 -41.26 19.76
CA THR A 248 -19.46 -41.46 19.03
C THR A 248 -18.71 -40.16 18.73
N ASN A 249 -19.33 -38.99 18.96
CA ASN A 249 -18.81 -37.67 18.59
C ASN A 249 -18.54 -37.56 17.07
N ALA A 250 -19.44 -38.15 16.28
CA ALA A 250 -19.29 -38.28 14.85
C ALA A 250 -20.38 -37.53 14.09
N ILE A 251 -20.05 -37.08 12.89
CA ILE A 251 -20.93 -36.33 12.00
C ILE A 251 -21.13 -37.13 10.71
N THR A 252 -22.39 -37.36 10.37
CA THR A 252 -22.79 -37.86 9.05
C THR A 252 -23.36 -36.71 8.24
N VAL A 253 -22.79 -36.47 7.05
CA VAL A 253 -23.23 -35.44 6.10
C VAL A 253 -23.91 -36.12 4.93
N THR A 254 -25.16 -35.74 4.64
CA THR A 254 -25.86 -36.15 3.43
C THR A 254 -26.10 -34.95 2.52
N LEU A 255 -25.48 -34.98 1.34
CA LEU A 255 -25.66 -33.98 0.29
C LEU A 255 -26.52 -34.57 -0.83
N THR A 256 -27.66 -33.92 -1.11
CA THR A 256 -28.56 -34.32 -2.19
C THR A 256 -28.76 -33.20 -3.19
N GLY A 257 -29.16 -33.53 -4.41
CA GLY A 257 -29.44 -32.54 -5.44
C GLY A 257 -29.69 -33.18 -6.80
N SER A 258 -29.76 -32.35 -7.83
CA SER A 258 -29.77 -32.78 -9.23
C SER A 258 -28.65 -32.07 -10.01
N ALA A 259 -28.12 -32.75 -11.03
CA ALA A 259 -27.08 -32.22 -11.89
C ALA A 259 -27.60 -31.07 -12.80
N GLY A 260 -28.91 -30.93 -12.97
CA GLY A 260 -29.52 -29.94 -13.86
C GLY A 260 -29.43 -30.31 -15.34
N PRO A 261 -29.87 -29.43 -16.27
CA PRO A 261 -29.74 -29.64 -17.70
C PRO A 261 -28.28 -29.61 -18.17
N LYS A 262 -28.01 -30.26 -19.31
CA LYS A 262 -26.78 -30.01 -20.06
C LYS A 262 -26.92 -28.71 -20.84
N ILE A 263 -25.98 -27.79 -20.68
CA ILE A 263 -26.08 -26.46 -21.32
C ILE A 263 -24.93 -26.30 -22.32
N VAL A 264 -25.28 -26.13 -23.59
CA VAL A 264 -24.34 -25.83 -24.68
C VAL A 264 -24.43 -24.35 -25.00
N VAL A 265 -23.33 -23.62 -24.81
CA VAL A 265 -23.27 -22.18 -25.09
C VAL A 265 -22.34 -21.90 -26.26
N ASN A 266 -22.88 -21.32 -27.33
CA ASN A 266 -22.13 -20.89 -28.51
C ASN A 266 -22.18 -19.38 -28.67
N VAL A 267 -21.11 -18.83 -29.23
CA VAL A 267 -21.02 -17.42 -29.62
C VAL A 267 -20.71 -17.37 -31.11
N GLU A 268 -21.71 -17.00 -31.91
CA GLU A 268 -21.66 -16.90 -33.36
C GLU A 268 -21.23 -15.48 -33.77
N THR A 269 -20.16 -15.40 -34.55
CA THR A 269 -19.52 -14.14 -34.97
C THR A 269 -18.82 -14.33 -36.31
N ASP A 270 -18.98 -13.36 -37.21
CA ASP A 270 -18.54 -13.46 -38.61
C ASP A 270 -17.02 -13.30 -38.81
N LYS A 271 -16.29 -12.79 -37.79
CA LYS A 271 -14.87 -12.40 -37.95
C LYS A 271 -13.94 -13.00 -36.92
N GLU A 272 -14.34 -13.07 -35.66
CA GLU A 272 -13.41 -13.35 -34.56
C GLU A 272 -14.03 -14.27 -33.50
N LYS A 273 -13.79 -15.58 -33.61
CA LYS A 273 -14.26 -16.56 -32.60
C LYS A 273 -13.53 -16.36 -31.28
N ILE A 274 -14.29 -16.24 -30.19
CA ILE A 274 -13.72 -16.18 -28.83
C ILE A 274 -13.47 -17.58 -28.28
N GLY A 275 -12.30 -17.78 -27.67
CA GLY A 275 -11.92 -19.06 -27.07
C GLY A 275 -12.71 -19.39 -25.78
N ASN A 276 -12.76 -20.67 -25.40
CA ASN A 276 -13.52 -21.14 -24.22
C ASN A 276 -13.17 -20.42 -22.92
N SER A 277 -11.89 -20.13 -22.67
CA SER A 277 -11.48 -19.37 -21.47
C SER A 277 -12.10 -17.96 -21.41
N THR A 278 -12.23 -17.29 -22.57
CA THR A 278 -12.87 -15.98 -22.65
C THR A 278 -14.37 -16.08 -22.46
N GLN A 279 -15.01 -17.09 -23.05
CA GLN A 279 -16.43 -17.36 -22.84
C GLN A 279 -16.74 -17.63 -21.35
N ASN A 280 -15.93 -18.44 -20.67
CA ASN A 280 -16.09 -18.72 -19.23
C ASN A 280 -15.92 -17.48 -18.36
N ARG A 281 -15.14 -16.49 -18.81
CA ARG A 281 -14.96 -15.22 -18.10
C ARG A 281 -16.13 -14.25 -18.32
N LEU A 282 -16.68 -14.23 -19.54
CA LEU A 282 -17.69 -13.25 -19.95
C LEU A 282 -19.13 -13.69 -19.68
N LEU A 283 -19.44 -14.97 -19.79
CA LEU A 283 -20.81 -15.47 -19.74
C LEU A 283 -21.14 -15.98 -18.33
N PRO A 284 -22.06 -15.34 -17.58
CA PRO A 284 -22.41 -15.76 -16.22
C PRO A 284 -22.83 -17.22 -16.13
N ILE A 285 -23.57 -17.71 -17.13
CA ILE A 285 -24.04 -19.11 -17.23
C ILE A 285 -22.88 -20.10 -17.24
N LYS A 286 -21.75 -19.78 -17.88
CA LYS A 286 -20.55 -20.62 -17.88
C LYS A 286 -19.72 -20.48 -16.60
N ARG A 287 -19.83 -19.36 -15.88
CA ARG A 287 -19.04 -19.03 -14.69
C ARG A 287 -19.71 -19.50 -13.38
N GLU A 288 -20.92 -19.02 -13.16
CA GLU A 288 -21.71 -19.20 -11.93
C GLU A 288 -22.55 -20.46 -12.01
N GLY A 289 -22.83 -20.92 -13.22
CA GLY A 289 -23.64 -22.10 -13.43
C GLY A 289 -25.09 -21.86 -13.02
N THR A 290 -25.70 -20.78 -13.49
CA THR A 290 -27.14 -20.50 -13.34
C THR A 290 -27.79 -20.42 -14.71
N LEU A 291 -29.03 -20.90 -14.82
CA LEU A 291 -29.84 -20.81 -16.03
C LEU A 291 -31.07 -19.94 -15.75
N ASP A 292 -30.87 -18.63 -15.77
CA ASP A 292 -31.93 -17.64 -15.64
C ASP A 292 -31.84 -16.61 -16.79
N TYR A 293 -32.97 -16.00 -17.14
CA TYR A 293 -33.03 -15.03 -18.23
C TYR A 293 -32.12 -13.82 -17.99
N SER A 294 -31.98 -13.37 -16.74
CA SER A 294 -31.13 -12.24 -16.37
C SER A 294 -29.65 -12.53 -16.66
N ALA A 295 -29.17 -13.74 -16.38
CA ALA A 295 -27.82 -14.22 -16.66
C ALA A 295 -27.55 -14.33 -18.17
N ILE A 296 -28.57 -14.70 -18.97
CA ILE A 296 -28.49 -14.73 -20.44
C ILE A 296 -28.30 -13.31 -20.98
N ILE A 297 -29.17 -12.36 -20.57
CA ILE A 297 -29.12 -10.94 -20.98
C ILE A 297 -27.84 -10.26 -20.47
N GLU A 298 -27.40 -10.57 -19.26
CA GLU A 298 -26.11 -10.10 -18.77
C GLU A 298 -24.96 -10.62 -19.65
N GLY A 299 -25.04 -11.86 -20.11
CA GLY A 299 -24.11 -12.42 -21.09
C GLY A 299 -24.08 -11.65 -22.41
N GLU A 300 -25.24 -11.25 -22.95
CA GLU A 300 -25.34 -10.39 -24.15
C GLU A 300 -24.57 -9.09 -23.95
N ARG A 301 -24.90 -8.35 -22.87
CA ARG A 301 -24.29 -7.06 -22.54
C ARG A 301 -22.78 -7.16 -22.32
N ARG A 302 -22.31 -8.22 -21.65
CA ARG A 302 -20.87 -8.45 -21.42
C ARG A 302 -20.12 -8.79 -22.71
N LEU A 303 -20.73 -9.54 -23.63
CA LEU A 303 -20.15 -9.80 -24.95
C LEU A 303 -20.12 -8.51 -25.79
N GLU A 304 -21.19 -7.73 -25.77
CA GLU A 304 -21.27 -6.44 -26.46
C GLU A 304 -20.14 -5.51 -26.02
N ASN A 305 -20.03 -5.28 -24.71
CA ASN A 305 -18.95 -4.48 -24.12
C ASN A 305 -17.56 -5.01 -24.51
N PHE A 306 -17.35 -6.33 -24.46
CA PHE A 306 -16.07 -6.96 -24.79
C PHE A 306 -15.60 -6.69 -26.24
N TYR A 307 -16.53 -6.65 -27.19
CA TYR A 307 -16.21 -6.32 -28.59
C TYR A 307 -16.07 -4.82 -28.81
N GLN A 308 -16.88 -3.99 -28.13
CA GLN A 308 -16.72 -2.53 -28.14
C GLN A 308 -15.33 -2.11 -27.65
N GLU A 309 -14.86 -2.70 -26.55
CA GLU A 309 -13.51 -2.50 -26.00
C GLU A 309 -12.36 -2.89 -26.95
N ARG A 310 -12.63 -3.68 -27.99
CA ARG A 310 -11.66 -4.07 -29.04
C ARG A 310 -11.71 -3.18 -30.30
N GLY A 311 -12.51 -2.13 -30.24
CA GLY A 311 -12.72 -1.15 -31.30
C GLY A 311 -13.97 -1.39 -32.15
N TYR A 312 -14.80 -2.39 -31.85
CA TYR A 312 -16.10 -2.59 -32.52
C TYR A 312 -17.20 -1.82 -31.77
N PHE A 313 -17.09 -0.49 -31.73
CA PHE A 313 -17.90 0.36 -30.85
C PHE A 313 -19.42 0.30 -31.09
N PHE A 314 -19.86 -0.21 -32.24
CA PHE A 314 -21.26 -0.41 -32.59
C PHE A 314 -21.64 -1.89 -32.66
N ALA A 315 -20.91 -2.75 -31.94
CA ALA A 315 -21.25 -4.16 -31.85
C ALA A 315 -22.60 -4.34 -31.15
N ASN A 316 -23.39 -5.31 -31.61
CA ASN A 316 -24.69 -5.68 -31.04
C ASN A 316 -24.75 -7.21 -30.85
N VAL A 317 -25.33 -7.67 -29.75
CA VAL A 317 -25.41 -9.10 -29.40
C VAL A 317 -26.84 -9.48 -29.06
N VAL A 318 -27.31 -10.59 -29.62
CA VAL A 318 -28.64 -11.16 -29.33
C VAL A 318 -28.53 -12.65 -29.03
N SER A 319 -29.25 -13.13 -28.02
CA SER A 319 -29.30 -14.54 -27.65
C SER A 319 -30.52 -15.25 -28.26
N VAL A 320 -30.30 -16.49 -28.67
CA VAL A 320 -31.34 -17.40 -29.14
C VAL A 320 -31.22 -18.71 -28.37
N CYS A 321 -32.33 -19.21 -27.84
CA CYS A 321 -32.33 -20.42 -27.02
C CYS A 321 -33.12 -21.56 -27.70
N SER A 322 -32.63 -22.79 -27.56
CA SER A 322 -33.33 -24.00 -27.98
C SER A 322 -33.21 -25.10 -26.91
N VAL A 323 -34.23 -25.96 -26.80
CA VAL A 323 -34.30 -27.03 -25.79
C VAL A 323 -34.60 -28.36 -26.49
N ASN A 324 -33.88 -29.42 -26.12
CA ASN A 324 -34.06 -30.76 -26.65
C ASN A 324 -34.20 -31.80 -25.52
N PRO A 325 -35.28 -32.62 -25.47
CA PRO A 325 -36.49 -32.56 -26.30
C PRO A 325 -37.33 -31.28 -26.05
N PRO A 326 -38.19 -30.85 -27.00
CA PRO A 326 -38.95 -29.60 -26.91
C PRO A 326 -39.93 -29.56 -25.72
N LEU A 327 -40.20 -28.36 -25.22
CA LEU A 327 -41.17 -28.14 -24.13
C LEU A 327 -42.61 -28.37 -24.64
N ALA A 328 -43.46 -29.01 -23.84
CA ALA A 328 -44.83 -29.32 -24.23
C ALA A 328 -45.74 -28.09 -24.08
N GLY A 329 -46.45 -27.70 -25.13
CA GLY A 329 -47.54 -26.70 -25.08
C GLY A 329 -47.19 -25.27 -25.49
N ASP A 330 -46.00 -25.01 -26.03
CA ASP A 330 -45.62 -23.68 -26.56
C ASP A 330 -45.23 -23.81 -28.04
N GLU A 331 -46.00 -23.18 -28.93
CA GLU A 331 -45.66 -23.06 -30.36
C GLU A 331 -44.49 -22.07 -30.51
N GLY A 332 -43.27 -22.55 -30.30
CA GLY A 332 -42.06 -21.80 -30.64
C GLY A 332 -42.07 -21.40 -32.12
N VAL A 333 -41.57 -20.20 -32.43
CA VAL A 333 -41.41 -19.76 -33.83
C VAL A 333 -40.38 -20.68 -34.49
N THR A 334 -40.86 -21.49 -35.43
CA THR A 334 -40.02 -22.39 -36.24
C THR A 334 -39.41 -21.58 -37.38
N ALA A 335 -38.17 -21.14 -37.19
CA ALA A 335 -37.35 -20.64 -38.29
C ALA A 335 -36.47 -21.79 -38.79
N ALA A 336 -36.76 -22.27 -40.01
CA ALA A 336 -35.89 -23.18 -40.78
C ALA A 336 -35.40 -24.45 -40.05
N GLY A 337 -36.30 -25.22 -39.44
CA GLY A 337 -35.99 -26.58 -38.95
C GLY A 337 -35.41 -26.68 -37.54
N GLU A 338 -35.18 -25.56 -36.84
CA GLU A 338 -34.89 -25.54 -35.39
C GLU A 338 -36.05 -24.82 -34.65
N THR A 339 -36.60 -25.44 -33.60
CA THR A 339 -37.54 -24.79 -32.69
C THR A 339 -36.80 -23.79 -31.81
N SER A 340 -36.85 -22.50 -32.16
CA SER A 340 -36.27 -21.42 -31.37
C SER A 340 -37.27 -20.89 -30.34
N TYR A 341 -36.85 -20.81 -29.08
CA TYR A 341 -37.63 -20.27 -27.97
C TYR A 341 -37.06 -18.91 -27.56
N ARG A 342 -37.92 -18.00 -27.07
CA ARG A 342 -37.44 -16.81 -26.38
C ARG A 342 -36.75 -17.26 -25.09
N CYS A 343 -35.50 -16.85 -24.86
CA CYS A 343 -34.74 -17.27 -23.68
C CYS A 343 -35.44 -16.95 -22.34
N SER A 344 -36.41 -16.04 -22.32
CA SER A 344 -37.26 -15.75 -21.16
C SER A 344 -38.11 -16.93 -20.71
N THR A 345 -38.48 -17.85 -21.60
CA THR A 345 -39.37 -18.99 -21.28
C THR A 345 -38.65 -20.14 -20.57
N LEU A 346 -37.30 -20.12 -20.51
CA LEU A 346 -36.50 -21.12 -19.79
C LEU A 346 -36.54 -20.96 -18.27
N THR A 347 -36.93 -19.77 -17.79
CA THR A 347 -36.89 -19.44 -16.37
C THR A 347 -38.09 -20.06 -15.66
N GLY A 348 -37.84 -20.96 -14.70
CA GLY A 348 -38.89 -21.59 -13.89
C GLY A 348 -39.49 -22.88 -14.47
N THR A 349 -39.05 -23.32 -15.64
CA THR A 349 -39.38 -24.65 -16.20
C THR A 349 -38.43 -25.73 -15.68
N ASP A 350 -38.94 -26.93 -15.40
CA ASP A 350 -38.11 -28.09 -15.10
C ASP A 350 -37.41 -28.60 -16.38
N LEU A 351 -36.09 -28.46 -16.41
CA LEU A 351 -35.22 -28.80 -17.53
C LEU A 351 -34.34 -30.02 -17.23
N THR A 352 -34.62 -30.75 -16.15
CA THR A 352 -33.84 -31.92 -15.74
C THR A 352 -33.83 -32.99 -16.85
N GLY A 353 -32.65 -33.49 -17.21
CA GLY A 353 -32.47 -34.48 -18.27
C GLY A 353 -32.61 -33.94 -19.71
N ARG A 354 -32.76 -32.62 -19.89
CA ARG A 354 -32.80 -31.96 -21.20
C ARG A 354 -31.47 -31.31 -21.55
N GLU A 355 -31.25 -31.09 -22.84
CA GLU A 355 -30.15 -30.26 -23.37
C GLU A 355 -30.69 -28.88 -23.76
N VAL A 356 -30.02 -27.83 -23.30
CA VAL A 356 -30.35 -26.43 -23.61
C VAL A 356 -29.20 -25.83 -24.39
N LYS A 357 -29.47 -25.35 -25.61
CA LYS A 357 -28.49 -24.67 -26.46
C LYS A 357 -28.77 -23.17 -26.48
N ILE A 358 -27.77 -22.37 -26.13
CA ILE A 358 -27.81 -20.90 -26.09
C ILE A 358 -26.82 -20.37 -27.13
N ASP A 359 -27.34 -19.78 -28.20
CA ASP A 359 -26.55 -19.20 -29.28
C ASP A 359 -26.58 -17.67 -29.18
N TYR A 360 -25.43 -17.06 -28.84
CA TYR A 360 -25.24 -15.61 -28.87
C TYR A 360 -24.78 -15.18 -30.26
N ARG A 361 -25.62 -14.47 -31.00
CA ARG A 361 -25.30 -13.93 -32.33
C ARG A 361 -24.77 -12.51 -32.21
N VAL A 362 -23.57 -12.27 -32.74
CA VAL A 362 -22.84 -11.01 -32.62
C VAL A 362 -22.71 -10.33 -33.98
N ASP A 363 -23.28 -9.14 -34.11
CA ASP A 363 -23.00 -8.22 -35.23
C ASP A 363 -21.90 -7.23 -34.81
N LEU A 364 -20.73 -7.32 -35.45
CA LEU A 364 -19.57 -6.49 -35.12
C LEU A 364 -19.54 -5.14 -35.85
N ASN A 365 -20.39 -4.92 -36.86
CA ASN A 365 -20.39 -3.72 -37.69
C ASN A 365 -18.97 -3.34 -38.19
N ARG A 366 -18.47 -2.15 -37.82
CA ARG A 366 -17.15 -1.60 -38.20
C ARG A 366 -16.19 -1.46 -37.01
N ARG A 367 -14.88 -1.50 -37.29
CA ARG A 367 -13.83 -1.39 -36.28
C ARG A 367 -13.10 -0.05 -36.35
N LEU A 368 -13.22 0.80 -35.34
CA LEU A 368 -12.63 2.15 -35.29
C LEU A 368 -11.44 2.24 -34.31
N LYS A 369 -10.76 3.39 -34.32
CA LYS A 369 -9.75 3.80 -33.32
C LYS A 369 -10.26 5.01 -32.53
N LEU A 370 -10.33 4.93 -31.21
CA LEU A 370 -10.62 6.07 -30.35
C LEU A 370 -9.38 6.98 -30.31
N VAL A 371 -9.40 8.09 -31.05
CA VAL A 371 -8.22 8.97 -31.21
C VAL A 371 -8.23 10.18 -30.28
N ASP A 372 -9.41 10.57 -29.78
CA ASP A 372 -9.59 11.82 -29.05
C ASP A 372 -10.84 11.74 -28.15
N ILE A 373 -10.69 12.17 -26.91
CA ILE A 373 -11.79 12.37 -25.96
C ILE A 373 -11.85 13.86 -25.62
N ARG A 374 -13.02 14.46 -25.75
CA ARG A 374 -13.24 15.90 -25.59
C ARG A 374 -14.23 16.18 -24.48
N LEU A 375 -14.00 17.28 -23.77
CA LEU A 375 -14.92 17.87 -22.82
C LEU A 375 -15.28 19.28 -23.27
N ARG A 376 -16.57 19.61 -23.31
CA ARG A 376 -17.07 20.95 -23.66
C ARG A 376 -18.16 21.37 -22.68
N GLY A 377 -18.32 22.68 -22.47
CA GLY A 377 -19.40 23.24 -21.66
C GLY A 377 -19.09 23.44 -20.16
N THR A 378 -17.84 23.23 -19.75
CA THR A 378 -17.34 23.60 -18.41
C THR A 378 -15.92 24.14 -18.50
N ASP A 379 -15.59 25.08 -17.63
CA ASP A 379 -14.26 25.65 -17.42
C ASP A 379 -13.64 25.26 -16.07
N GLN A 380 -14.36 24.47 -15.26
CA GLN A 380 -13.89 24.05 -13.94
C GLN A 380 -12.74 23.06 -14.02
N PHE A 381 -12.64 22.35 -15.15
CA PHE A 381 -11.60 21.39 -15.42
C PHE A 381 -11.49 21.02 -16.89
N THR A 382 -10.32 20.50 -17.26
CA THR A 382 -10.01 20.00 -18.61
C THR A 382 -10.15 18.47 -18.68
N ILE A 383 -10.36 17.91 -19.87
CA ILE A 383 -10.42 16.45 -20.07
C ILE A 383 -9.14 15.77 -19.55
N ASP A 384 -8.02 16.43 -19.72
CA ASP A 384 -6.68 16.02 -19.33
C ASP A 384 -6.49 15.84 -17.81
N GLU A 385 -7.32 16.49 -16.99
CA GLU A 385 -7.32 16.42 -15.51
C GLU A 385 -8.22 15.29 -15.00
N ILE A 386 -9.23 14.88 -15.79
CA ILE A 386 -10.14 13.77 -15.44
C ILE A 386 -9.80 12.46 -16.14
N LEU A 387 -8.94 12.46 -17.16
CA LEU A 387 -8.68 11.29 -17.98
C LEU A 387 -8.23 10.06 -17.17
N SER A 388 -7.57 10.25 -16.03
CA SER A 388 -7.12 9.15 -15.16
C SER A 388 -8.23 8.50 -14.33
N VAL A 389 -9.40 9.14 -14.23
CA VAL A 389 -10.59 8.61 -13.52
C VAL A 389 -11.71 8.26 -14.48
N LEU A 390 -11.52 8.56 -15.78
CA LEU A 390 -12.34 7.99 -16.82
C LEU A 390 -11.77 6.63 -17.17
N ASP A 391 -12.65 5.67 -17.41
CA ASP A 391 -12.25 4.34 -17.85
C ASP A 391 -11.91 4.32 -19.34
N SER A 392 -12.45 5.28 -20.11
CA SER A 392 -12.12 5.43 -21.53
C SER A 392 -10.66 5.87 -21.76
N GLN A 393 -9.96 5.20 -22.67
CA GLN A 393 -8.57 5.51 -23.03
C GLN A 393 -8.38 5.70 -24.53
N GLU A 394 -7.64 6.73 -24.91
CA GLU A 394 -7.23 7.00 -26.29
C GLU A 394 -6.26 5.93 -26.84
N ALA A 395 -6.22 5.78 -28.15
CA ALA A 395 -5.32 4.89 -28.85
C ALA A 395 -3.84 5.24 -28.62
N ASN A 396 -3.02 4.23 -28.34
CA ASN A 396 -1.58 4.39 -28.14
C ASN A 396 -0.79 3.82 -29.33
N ILE A 397 0.17 4.58 -29.85
CA ILE A 397 1.05 4.18 -30.96
C ILE A 397 1.91 2.93 -30.64
N LEU A 398 2.18 2.66 -29.37
CA LEU A 398 2.90 1.46 -28.92
C LEU A 398 1.97 0.27 -28.60
N GLY A 399 0.64 0.44 -28.70
CA GLY A 399 -0.36 -0.58 -28.36
C GLY A 399 -0.46 -1.77 -29.32
N ILE A 400 0.52 -1.93 -30.22
CA ILE A 400 0.77 -3.17 -30.99
C ILE A 400 1.36 -4.24 -30.06
N ILE A 401 2.12 -3.83 -29.04
CA ILE A 401 2.61 -4.72 -28.01
C ILE A 401 1.56 -4.71 -26.88
N PRO A 402 0.93 -5.85 -26.53
CA PRO A 402 -0.25 -5.90 -25.64
C PRO A 402 -0.07 -5.22 -24.28
N ILE A 403 1.17 -5.09 -23.81
CA ILE A 403 1.51 -4.52 -22.52
C ILE A 403 1.65 -2.99 -22.55
N PHE A 404 1.64 -2.37 -23.74
CA PHE A 404 1.88 -0.94 -23.95
C PHE A 404 0.61 -0.08 -24.09
N GLY A 405 -0.54 -0.65 -23.76
CA GLY A 405 -1.84 -0.01 -23.85
C GLY A 405 -2.62 -0.45 -25.09
N TYR A 406 -3.76 0.19 -25.33
CA TYR A 406 -4.68 -0.22 -26.38
C TYR A 406 -4.33 0.46 -27.71
N GLY A 407 -3.90 -0.33 -28.69
CA GLY A 407 -3.52 0.18 -30.02
C GLY A 407 -4.63 0.90 -30.78
N ARG A 408 -5.89 0.76 -30.33
CA ARG A 408 -7.08 1.41 -30.92
C ARG A 408 -7.92 2.18 -29.88
N GLY A 409 -7.42 2.32 -28.65
CA GLY A 409 -8.17 2.86 -27.52
C GLY A 409 -9.12 1.85 -26.89
N TYR A 410 -9.72 2.22 -25.76
CA TYR A 410 -10.55 1.37 -24.91
C TYR A 410 -11.77 2.16 -24.46
N THR A 411 -12.98 1.75 -24.85
CA THR A 411 -14.25 2.30 -24.37
C THR A 411 -15.40 1.36 -24.79
N SER A 412 -16.56 1.52 -24.14
CA SER A 412 -17.83 0.84 -24.43
C SER A 412 -18.98 1.75 -24.01
N GLN A 413 -20.22 1.45 -24.41
CA GLN A 413 -21.37 2.27 -24.01
C GLN A 413 -21.51 2.34 -22.49
N ALA A 414 -21.32 1.21 -21.80
CA ALA A 414 -21.33 1.16 -20.34
C ALA A 414 -20.24 2.05 -19.71
N ILE A 415 -19.02 2.00 -20.27
CA ILE A 415 -17.90 2.85 -19.83
C ILE A 415 -18.22 4.33 -20.07
N LEU A 416 -18.78 4.70 -21.23
CA LEU A 416 -19.12 6.09 -21.54
C LEU A 416 -20.21 6.65 -20.60
N ASP A 417 -21.19 5.83 -20.23
CA ASP A 417 -22.24 6.21 -19.28
C ASP A 417 -21.68 6.38 -17.86
N GLU A 418 -20.76 5.51 -17.46
CA GLU A 418 -20.02 5.61 -16.19
C GLU A 418 -19.09 6.84 -16.16
N ASP A 419 -18.38 7.11 -17.25
CA ASP A 419 -17.56 8.30 -17.44
C ASP A 419 -18.40 9.59 -17.35
N ALA A 420 -19.57 9.63 -18.01
CA ALA A 420 -20.49 10.76 -17.94
C ALA A 420 -21.10 10.93 -16.53
N ALA A 421 -21.46 9.83 -15.87
CA ALA A 421 -21.92 9.86 -14.48
C ALA A 421 -20.83 10.35 -13.52
N THR A 422 -19.58 9.94 -13.77
CA THR A 422 -18.40 10.42 -13.05
C THR A 422 -18.27 11.93 -13.24
N ILE A 423 -18.21 12.44 -14.47
CA ILE A 423 -18.14 13.90 -14.76
C ILE A 423 -19.28 14.66 -14.07
N ARG A 424 -20.51 14.13 -14.12
CA ARG A 424 -21.68 14.73 -13.45
C ARG A 424 -21.50 14.79 -11.93
N SER A 425 -21.07 13.69 -11.32
CA SER A 425 -20.79 13.61 -9.88
C SER A 425 -19.70 14.62 -9.48
N LEU A 426 -18.66 14.75 -10.31
CA LEU A 426 -17.57 15.71 -10.08
C LEU A 426 -18.10 17.15 -10.00
N LEU A 427 -18.96 17.55 -10.94
CA LEU A 427 -19.55 18.90 -10.95
C LEU A 427 -20.47 19.15 -9.75
N ARG A 428 -21.26 18.15 -9.34
CA ARG A 428 -22.14 18.25 -8.17
C ARG A 428 -21.36 18.48 -6.88
N GLU A 429 -20.21 17.81 -6.73
CA GLU A 429 -19.30 17.97 -5.60
C GLU A 429 -18.58 19.34 -5.57
N LEU A 430 -18.52 20.04 -6.71
CA LEU A 430 -18.03 21.41 -6.84
C LEU A 430 -19.13 22.47 -6.65
N GLY A 431 -20.36 22.06 -6.36
CA GLY A 431 -21.49 22.95 -6.06
C GLY A 431 -22.47 23.16 -7.22
N TYR A 432 -22.28 22.47 -8.34
CA TYR A 432 -23.13 22.53 -9.53
C TYR A 432 -24.16 21.39 -9.51
N ARG A 433 -25.18 21.51 -8.65
CA ARG A 433 -26.15 20.42 -8.38
C ARG A 433 -26.98 20.02 -9.61
N GLN A 434 -27.27 20.99 -10.47
CA GLN A 434 -28.07 20.83 -11.68
C GLN A 434 -27.24 20.38 -12.89
N ALA A 435 -25.96 20.03 -12.70
CA ALA A 435 -25.11 19.65 -13.81
C ALA A 435 -25.65 18.41 -14.54
N GLU A 436 -25.70 18.50 -15.86
CA GLU A 436 -25.99 17.41 -16.78
C GLU A 436 -24.83 17.18 -17.75
N VAL A 437 -24.68 15.92 -18.18
CA VAL A 437 -23.61 15.51 -19.09
C VAL A 437 -24.21 14.63 -20.16
N ARG A 438 -24.02 15.03 -21.41
CA ARG A 438 -24.47 14.33 -22.61
C ARG A 438 -23.26 13.81 -23.38
N ILE A 439 -23.40 12.65 -23.99
CA ILE A 439 -22.32 11.98 -24.74
C ILE A 439 -22.63 12.11 -26.23
N ASN A 440 -21.69 12.68 -26.98
CA ASN A 440 -21.75 12.70 -28.43
C ASN A 440 -20.61 11.84 -29.01
N GLN A 441 -20.97 10.87 -29.84
CA GLN A 441 -20.03 10.01 -30.55
C GLN A 441 -19.92 10.45 -32.00
N GLY A 442 -18.71 10.82 -32.43
CA GLY A 442 -18.43 11.23 -33.81
C GLY A 442 -17.50 10.24 -34.50
N VAL A 443 -17.85 9.81 -35.71
CA VAL A 443 -16.97 9.03 -36.57
C VAL A 443 -16.35 9.96 -37.61
N SER A 444 -15.04 9.85 -37.84
CA SER A 444 -14.37 10.63 -38.87
C SER A 444 -14.88 10.30 -40.28
N PRO A 445 -14.76 11.22 -41.26
CA PRO A 445 -15.23 10.99 -42.63
C PRO A 445 -14.58 9.79 -43.33
N ASP A 446 -13.35 9.44 -42.95
CA ASP A 446 -12.64 8.25 -43.43
C ASP A 446 -13.20 6.93 -42.86
N GLY A 447 -14.10 7.01 -41.88
CA GLY A 447 -14.70 5.85 -41.24
C GLY A 447 -13.75 5.04 -40.37
N GLU A 448 -12.57 5.57 -40.00
CA GLU A 448 -11.56 4.84 -39.22
C GLU A 448 -11.44 5.29 -37.76
N ASN A 449 -11.77 6.54 -37.46
CA ASN A 449 -11.54 7.14 -36.14
C ASN A 449 -12.86 7.47 -35.42
N LEU A 450 -12.85 7.26 -34.11
CA LEU A 450 -13.90 7.62 -33.17
C LEU A 450 -13.43 8.79 -32.31
N ILE A 451 -14.29 9.80 -32.18
CA ILE A 451 -14.12 10.96 -31.30
C ILE A 451 -15.29 10.96 -30.33
N ILE A 452 -14.99 10.93 -29.04
CA ILE A 452 -16.00 11.04 -27.99
C ILE A 452 -16.00 12.47 -27.47
N THR A 453 -17.17 13.10 -27.40
CA THR A 453 -17.33 14.45 -26.83
C THR A 453 -18.36 14.44 -25.72
N PHE A 454 -17.92 14.66 -24.49
CA PHE A 454 -18.78 14.94 -23.35
C PHE A 454 -19.19 16.42 -23.40
N ILE A 455 -20.49 16.68 -23.53
CA ILE A 455 -21.09 18.02 -23.48
C ILE A 455 -21.70 18.21 -22.11
N VAL A 456 -21.19 19.19 -21.38
CA VAL A 456 -21.60 19.54 -20.03
C VAL A 456 -22.54 20.72 -20.06
N GLU A 457 -23.66 20.60 -19.36
CA GLU A 457 -24.55 21.71 -19.02
C GLU A 457 -24.41 21.94 -17.52
N GLN A 458 -23.60 22.93 -17.13
CA GLN A 458 -23.09 23.06 -15.77
C GLN A 458 -24.15 23.54 -14.75
N GLY A 459 -25.11 24.38 -15.16
CA GLY A 459 -26.09 24.99 -14.25
C GLY A 459 -25.49 26.07 -13.32
N VAL A 460 -26.32 26.65 -12.45
CA VAL A 460 -25.90 27.71 -11.51
C VAL A 460 -25.20 27.14 -10.26
N PRO A 461 -24.11 27.77 -9.78
CA PRO A 461 -23.42 27.32 -8.58
C PRO A 461 -24.23 27.61 -7.31
N THR A 462 -24.02 26.78 -6.28
CA THR A 462 -24.50 27.05 -4.91
C THR A 462 -23.34 27.59 -4.07
N ARG A 463 -23.49 28.74 -3.40
CA ARG A 463 -22.46 29.36 -2.52
C ARG A 463 -22.77 29.18 -1.03
N VAL A 464 -21.72 29.07 -0.22
CA VAL A 464 -21.84 29.05 1.25
C VAL A 464 -21.85 30.49 1.77
N SER A 465 -22.93 30.88 2.45
CA SER A 465 -23.11 32.25 2.98
C SER A 465 -22.65 32.38 4.43
N ASP A 466 -22.85 31.34 5.24
CA ASP A 466 -22.52 31.36 6.67
C ASP A 466 -22.25 29.94 7.19
N VAL A 467 -21.58 29.87 8.34
CA VAL A 467 -21.29 28.63 9.07
C VAL A 467 -21.67 28.78 10.54
N GLU A 468 -22.46 27.84 11.03
CA GLU A 468 -22.90 27.76 12.42
C GLU A 468 -22.48 26.43 13.04
N ILE A 469 -22.16 26.42 14.33
CA ILE A 469 -21.90 25.20 15.10
C ILE A 469 -22.91 25.14 16.23
N ARG A 470 -23.60 24.01 16.39
CA ARG A 470 -24.61 23.78 17.44
C ARG A 470 -24.22 22.59 18.30
N GLY A 471 -24.59 22.61 19.58
CA GLY A 471 -24.41 21.49 20.50
C GLY A 471 -23.05 21.41 21.20
N ASN A 472 -22.18 22.40 21.01
CA ASN A 472 -20.91 22.49 21.74
C ASN A 472 -21.12 22.97 23.19
N ILE A 473 -20.55 22.26 24.16
CA ILE A 473 -20.59 22.59 25.60
C ILE A 473 -19.18 22.65 26.19
N ALA A 474 -18.31 21.71 25.79
CA ALA A 474 -16.94 21.57 26.27
C ALA A 474 -15.97 22.61 25.68
N PHE A 475 -16.28 23.13 24.49
CA PHE A 475 -15.44 24.12 23.78
C PHE A 475 -16.29 25.28 23.24
N SER A 476 -15.67 26.45 23.11
CA SER A 476 -16.36 27.63 22.57
C SER A 476 -16.53 27.55 21.05
N GLU A 477 -17.59 28.16 20.53
CA GLU A 477 -17.85 28.20 19.08
C GLU A 477 -16.69 28.85 18.32
N ALA A 478 -16.06 29.89 18.90
CA ALA A 478 -14.92 30.58 18.28
C ALA A 478 -13.70 29.67 18.11
N GLU A 479 -13.40 28.82 19.11
CA GLU A 479 -12.29 27.85 19.04
C GLU A 479 -12.53 26.80 17.95
N LEU A 480 -13.77 26.33 17.84
CA LEU A 480 -14.18 25.33 16.85
C LEU A 480 -14.19 25.92 15.44
N LYS A 481 -14.72 27.14 15.26
CA LYS A 481 -14.66 27.88 13.98
C LYS A 481 -13.23 28.10 13.52
N GLY A 482 -12.29 28.33 14.44
CA GLY A 482 -10.87 28.46 14.14
C GLY A 482 -10.21 27.19 13.57
N GLN A 483 -10.84 26.01 13.71
CA GLN A 483 -10.34 24.75 13.13
C GLN A 483 -10.91 24.46 11.73
N LEU A 484 -11.99 25.14 11.33
CA LEU A 484 -12.66 24.87 10.07
C LEU A 484 -11.88 25.43 8.88
N PRO A 485 -11.93 24.77 7.70
CA PRO A 485 -11.37 25.31 6.48
C PRO A 485 -12.16 26.56 6.03
N GLU A 486 -11.55 27.40 5.20
CA GLU A 486 -12.19 28.59 4.65
C GLU A 486 -13.30 28.20 3.64
N ILE A 487 -14.55 28.10 4.13
CA ILE A 487 -15.70 27.69 3.32
C ILE A 487 -16.68 28.83 3.02
N VAL A 488 -16.72 29.88 3.84
CA VAL A 488 -17.62 31.04 3.66
C VAL A 488 -17.25 31.81 2.39
N GLY A 489 -18.25 32.15 1.56
CA GLY A 489 -18.07 32.88 0.30
C GLY A 489 -17.59 32.03 -0.89
N LYS A 490 -17.30 30.74 -0.69
CA LYS A 490 -16.90 29.80 -1.76
C LYS A 490 -18.10 29.00 -2.26
N ASN A 491 -17.95 28.34 -3.42
CA ASN A 491 -18.91 27.35 -3.90
C ASN A 491 -19.03 26.21 -2.87
N PHE A 492 -20.26 25.79 -2.57
CA PHE A 492 -20.55 24.67 -1.71
C PHE A 492 -19.87 23.41 -2.26
N SER A 493 -18.96 22.85 -1.48
CA SER A 493 -18.37 21.54 -1.75
C SER A 493 -18.64 20.65 -0.57
N ARG A 494 -19.37 19.56 -0.80
CA ARG A 494 -19.72 18.60 0.27
C ARG A 494 -18.46 18.05 0.94
N ALA A 495 -17.42 17.85 0.15
CA ALA A 495 -16.16 17.36 0.67
C ALA A 495 -15.36 18.38 1.48
N ARG A 496 -15.38 19.69 1.17
CA ARG A 496 -14.85 20.71 2.10
C ARG A 496 -15.59 20.69 3.42
N VAL A 497 -16.92 20.57 3.37
CA VAL A 497 -17.77 20.51 4.57
C VAL A 497 -17.44 19.27 5.40
N ARG A 498 -17.30 18.10 4.78
CA ARG A 498 -16.84 16.85 5.44
C ARG A 498 -15.42 16.97 6.00
N ASN A 499 -14.51 17.67 5.32
CA ASN A 499 -13.18 17.93 5.87
C ASN A 499 -13.26 18.79 7.15
N GLY A 500 -14.15 19.80 7.17
CA GLY A 500 -14.46 20.55 8.38
C GLY A 500 -14.99 19.67 9.51
N GLN A 501 -15.97 18.79 9.22
CA GLN A 501 -16.49 17.80 10.17
C GLN A 501 -15.37 16.92 10.75
N ARG A 502 -14.48 16.41 9.89
CA ARG A 502 -13.31 15.61 10.28
C ARG A 502 -12.33 16.39 11.17
N LEU A 503 -12.03 17.64 10.83
CA LEU A 503 -11.11 18.49 11.62
C LEU A 503 -11.68 18.80 13.01
N LEU A 504 -12.99 19.05 13.11
CA LEU A 504 -13.66 19.18 14.39
C LEU A 504 -13.59 17.86 15.19
N ALA A 505 -13.91 16.72 14.58
CA ALA A 505 -13.86 15.42 15.26
C ALA A 505 -12.43 15.10 15.74
N GLU A 506 -11.41 15.42 14.95
CA GLU A 506 -10.00 15.30 15.31
C GLU A 506 -9.64 16.23 16.49
N PHE A 507 -10.12 17.47 16.50
CA PHE A 507 -9.92 18.43 17.59
C PHE A 507 -10.50 17.93 18.93
N TYR A 508 -11.72 17.38 18.91
CA TYR A 508 -12.37 16.76 20.07
C TYR A 508 -11.60 15.52 20.54
N SER A 509 -11.30 14.62 19.60
CA SER A 509 -10.61 13.35 19.90
C SER A 509 -9.22 13.57 20.49
N ASN A 510 -8.44 14.55 20.00
CA ASN A 510 -7.12 14.87 20.53
C ASN A 510 -7.15 15.33 22.00
N ARG A 511 -8.30 15.81 22.49
CA ARG A 511 -8.54 16.20 23.88
C ARG A 511 -9.21 15.11 24.72
N GLY A 512 -9.39 13.91 24.16
CA GLY A 512 -9.96 12.74 24.85
C GLY A 512 -11.44 12.51 24.60
N TYR A 513 -12.13 13.42 23.91
CA TYR A 513 -13.55 13.27 23.55
C TYR A 513 -13.69 12.41 22.29
N TYR A 514 -13.33 11.13 22.40
CA TYR A 514 -13.31 10.19 21.28
C TYR A 514 -14.70 9.90 20.71
N ASP A 515 -15.72 9.85 21.57
CA ASP A 515 -17.10 9.54 21.18
C ASP A 515 -17.90 10.76 20.71
N ALA A 516 -17.23 11.89 20.47
CA ALA A 516 -17.88 13.10 20.00
C ALA A 516 -18.46 12.88 18.60
N LYS A 517 -19.79 12.88 18.47
CA LYS A 517 -20.47 12.71 17.18
C LYS A 517 -20.81 14.08 16.59
N ILE A 518 -20.19 14.37 15.45
CA ILE A 518 -20.36 15.62 14.72
C ILE A 518 -20.97 15.28 13.37
N ASP A 519 -22.14 15.82 13.08
CA ASP A 519 -22.80 15.74 11.78
C ASP A 519 -22.93 17.14 11.17
N PHE A 520 -23.33 17.23 9.91
CA PHE A 520 -23.62 18.51 9.27
C PHE A 520 -24.95 18.50 8.54
N SER A 521 -25.63 19.64 8.58
CA SER A 521 -26.81 19.94 7.78
C SER A 521 -26.58 21.20 6.95
N VAL A 522 -27.41 21.41 5.95
CA VAL A 522 -27.41 22.63 5.14
C VAL A 522 -28.80 23.24 5.15
N ASP A 523 -28.86 24.54 5.44
CA ASP A 523 -30.09 25.33 5.32
C ASP A 523 -30.07 26.05 3.97
N GLU A 524 -31.06 25.79 3.12
CA GLU A 524 -31.21 26.49 1.85
C GLU A 524 -31.74 27.91 2.10
N LEU A 525 -30.94 28.91 1.74
CA LEU A 525 -31.31 30.32 1.82
C LEU A 525 -31.93 30.77 0.48
N PRO A 526 -32.78 31.81 0.49
CA PRO A 526 -33.29 32.39 -0.74
C PRO A 526 -32.16 32.75 -1.70
N THR A 527 -32.33 32.38 -2.97
CA THR A 527 -31.44 32.72 -4.08
C THR A 527 -31.12 34.21 -4.05
N ASP A 528 -29.87 34.56 -4.31
CA ASP A 528 -29.47 35.96 -4.35
C ASP A 528 -30.23 36.70 -5.45
N ALA A 529 -30.97 37.75 -5.08
CA ALA A 529 -31.81 38.50 -6.00
C ALA A 529 -30.99 39.29 -7.06
N VAL A 530 -29.69 39.48 -6.84
CA VAL A 530 -28.80 40.22 -7.74
C VAL A 530 -27.98 39.27 -8.63
N SER A 531 -27.44 38.17 -8.07
CA SER A 531 -26.60 37.23 -8.83
C SER A 531 -27.34 36.01 -9.38
N GLY A 532 -28.54 35.70 -8.89
CA GLY A 532 -29.28 34.48 -9.24
C GLY A 532 -28.64 33.19 -8.68
N GLU A 533 -27.64 33.30 -7.80
CA GLU A 533 -26.93 32.17 -7.21
C GLU A 533 -27.69 31.57 -6.03
N ASN A 534 -27.70 30.24 -5.94
CA ASN A 534 -28.25 29.54 -4.78
C ASN A 534 -27.32 29.70 -3.58
N ARG A 535 -27.87 29.82 -2.36
CA ARG A 535 -27.09 30.11 -1.16
C ARG A 535 -27.42 29.13 -0.05
N PHE A 536 -26.39 28.59 0.61
CA PHE A 536 -26.52 27.69 1.76
C PHE A 536 -25.88 28.27 3.02
N LYS A 537 -26.49 28.01 4.16
CA LYS A 537 -25.84 28.08 5.47
C LYS A 537 -25.46 26.65 5.89
N VAL A 538 -24.18 26.43 6.21
CA VAL A 538 -23.70 25.12 6.67
C VAL A 538 -23.77 25.08 8.19
N ILE A 539 -24.40 24.06 8.75
CA ILE A 539 -24.55 23.90 10.20
C ILE A 539 -23.86 22.61 10.62
N TYR A 540 -22.86 22.71 11.48
CA TYR A 540 -22.25 21.55 12.14
C TYR A 540 -22.98 21.27 13.45
N ASN A 541 -23.64 20.11 13.54
CA ASN A 541 -24.38 19.69 14.72
C ASN A 541 -23.52 18.70 15.51
N ILE A 542 -23.13 19.07 16.72
CA ILE A 542 -22.48 18.18 17.68
C ILE A 542 -23.61 17.51 18.47
N GLU A 543 -23.89 16.25 18.15
CA GLU A 543 -25.00 15.52 18.76
C GLU A 543 -24.74 15.22 20.24
N ASN A 544 -23.52 14.75 20.54
CA ASN A 544 -23.07 14.44 21.90
C ASN A 544 -21.54 14.59 21.97
N GLU A 545 -21.01 15.32 22.96
CA GLU A 545 -19.57 15.43 23.21
C GLU A 545 -19.03 14.27 24.07
N ASN A 546 -19.89 13.67 24.90
CA ASN A 546 -19.57 12.59 25.84
C ASN A 546 -18.40 12.91 26.79
N LYS A 547 -17.97 11.92 27.58
CA LYS A 547 -16.87 12.05 28.56
C LYS A 547 -15.52 11.70 27.91
N PRO A 548 -14.39 12.18 28.47
CA PRO A 548 -13.08 11.73 28.06
C PRO A 548 -12.93 10.21 28.18
N VAL A 549 -12.38 9.58 27.14
CA VAL A 549 -12.19 8.13 27.03
C VAL A 549 -10.74 7.76 27.33
N TYR A 550 -10.54 6.75 28.17
CA TYR A 550 -9.24 6.22 28.57
C TYR A 550 -9.10 4.75 28.16
N ILE A 551 -7.89 4.39 27.75
CA ILE A 551 -7.54 3.03 27.38
C ILE A 551 -7.35 2.20 28.65
N ASN A 552 -8.17 1.16 28.84
CA ASN A 552 -8.01 0.22 29.95
C ASN A 552 -6.92 -0.80 29.65
N ARG A 553 -7.06 -1.52 28.53
CA ARG A 553 -6.03 -2.45 28.01
C ARG A 553 -6.15 -2.59 26.51
N ILE A 554 -5.05 -3.04 25.90
CA ILE A 554 -4.98 -3.34 24.47
C ILE A 554 -4.96 -4.86 24.26
N LEU A 555 -5.90 -5.35 23.46
CA LEU A 555 -6.05 -6.76 23.10
C LEU A 555 -5.68 -6.94 21.63
N VAL A 556 -4.88 -7.94 21.30
CA VAL A 556 -4.46 -8.21 19.92
C VAL A 556 -5.05 -9.54 19.46
N ASN A 557 -5.52 -9.58 18.22
CA ASN A 557 -6.17 -10.74 17.63
C ASN A 557 -5.77 -10.96 16.17
N GLY A 558 -5.88 -12.21 15.71
CA GLY A 558 -5.56 -12.63 14.34
C GLY A 558 -4.07 -12.80 14.07
N ASN A 559 -3.21 -12.59 15.08
CA ASN A 559 -1.79 -12.89 15.03
C ASN A 559 -1.53 -14.39 15.29
N VAL A 560 -1.27 -15.15 14.22
CA VAL A 560 -1.00 -16.60 14.30
C VAL A 560 0.50 -16.87 14.45
N ARG A 561 1.35 -16.13 13.74
CA ARG A 561 2.82 -16.31 13.74
C ARG A 561 3.55 -15.18 14.45
N THR A 562 2.97 -13.98 14.44
CA THR A 562 3.54 -12.79 15.06
C THR A 562 3.24 -12.80 16.56
N LYS A 563 4.26 -12.49 17.35
CA LYS A 563 4.11 -12.38 18.79
C LYS A 563 3.33 -11.13 19.16
N THR A 564 2.44 -11.26 20.14
CA THR A 564 1.63 -10.16 20.64
C THR A 564 2.49 -8.99 21.13
N GLU A 565 3.61 -9.26 21.81
CA GLU A 565 4.52 -8.21 22.29
C GLU A 565 5.23 -7.45 21.16
N ALA A 566 5.39 -8.07 19.99
CA ALA A 566 5.93 -7.38 18.82
C ALA A 566 4.92 -6.40 18.23
N ILE A 567 3.64 -6.77 18.22
CA ILE A 567 2.53 -5.90 17.78
C ILE A 567 2.35 -4.76 18.78
N LEU A 568 2.27 -5.04 20.08
CA LEU A 568 2.14 -4.01 21.11
C LEU A 568 3.27 -2.97 21.06
N ARG A 569 4.52 -3.38 20.81
CA ARG A 569 5.66 -2.45 20.62
C ARG A 569 5.56 -1.59 19.36
N ALA A 570 4.73 -1.97 18.39
CA ALA A 570 4.50 -1.20 17.17
C ALA A 570 3.37 -0.18 17.31
N LEU A 571 2.51 -0.31 18.32
CA LEU A 571 1.42 0.61 18.60
C LEU A 571 1.95 1.92 19.20
N ALA A 572 1.27 3.02 18.89
CA ALA A 572 1.42 4.31 19.58
C ALA A 572 0.51 4.44 20.80
N LEU A 573 -0.44 3.50 20.97
CA LEU A 573 -1.39 3.42 22.08
C LEU A 573 -0.72 2.81 23.32
N GLU A 574 -0.99 3.37 24.49
CA GLU A 574 -0.52 2.87 25.79
C GLU A 574 -1.72 2.74 26.75
N ASN A 575 -1.64 1.80 27.70
CA ASN A 575 -2.67 1.64 28.73
C ASN A 575 -2.71 2.88 29.64
N ASP A 576 -3.89 3.19 30.18
CA ASP A 576 -4.18 4.34 31.05
C ASP A 576 -3.99 5.73 30.40
N GLU A 577 -3.74 5.83 29.09
CA GLU A 577 -3.73 7.10 28.35
C GLU A 577 -5.11 7.44 27.76
N LEU A 578 -5.30 8.72 27.41
CA LEU A 578 -6.48 9.19 26.68
C LEU A 578 -6.54 8.54 25.29
N LEU A 579 -7.70 8.00 24.93
CA LEU A 579 -7.92 7.45 23.59
C LEU A 579 -8.03 8.59 22.57
N ARG A 580 -7.05 8.68 21.68
CA ARG A 580 -7.00 9.67 20.59
C ARG A 580 -7.02 8.99 19.23
N THR A 581 -7.80 9.53 18.30
CA THR A 581 -7.85 9.05 16.90
C THR A 581 -6.48 9.12 16.23
N ALA A 582 -5.69 10.15 16.54
CA ALA A 582 -4.34 10.30 16.01
C ALA A 582 -3.40 9.14 16.39
N ASP A 583 -3.54 8.60 17.61
CA ASP A 583 -2.71 7.50 18.10
C ASP A 583 -3.17 6.16 17.51
N ILE A 584 -4.49 5.98 17.27
CA ILE A 584 -5.03 4.85 16.50
C ILE A 584 -4.46 4.85 15.09
N TYR A 585 -4.61 5.96 14.35
CA TYR A 585 -4.13 6.07 12.97
C TYR A 585 -2.61 5.88 12.87
N THR A 586 -1.84 6.43 13.81
CA THR A 586 -0.39 6.22 13.88
C THR A 586 -0.05 4.74 14.13
N SER A 587 -0.82 4.07 14.98
CA SER A 587 -0.65 2.63 15.26
C SER A 587 -0.93 1.78 14.03
N GLU A 588 -2.00 2.08 13.29
CA GLU A 588 -2.31 1.42 12.02
C GLU A 588 -1.18 1.63 11.01
N GLN A 589 -0.70 2.86 10.83
CA GLN A 589 0.42 3.16 9.93
C GLN A 589 1.70 2.41 10.31
N ASN A 590 2.02 2.34 11.61
CA ASN A 590 3.19 1.63 12.10
C ASN A 590 3.09 0.12 11.88
N LEU A 591 1.88 -0.45 11.96
CA LEU A 591 1.62 -1.86 11.70
C LEU A 591 1.63 -2.16 10.20
N TYR A 592 0.95 -1.37 9.35
CA TYR A 592 1.02 -1.53 7.90
C TYR A 592 2.45 -1.39 7.39
N GLY A 593 3.22 -0.43 7.94
CA GLY A 593 4.64 -0.23 7.61
C GLY A 593 5.58 -1.37 8.03
N THR A 594 5.08 -2.46 8.63
CA THR A 594 5.87 -3.68 8.85
C THR A 594 5.90 -4.62 7.66
N ASP A 595 5.00 -4.44 6.69
CA ASP A 595 4.73 -5.39 5.61
C ASP A 595 4.39 -6.82 6.11
N ALA A 596 3.98 -6.97 7.38
CA ALA A 596 3.59 -8.27 7.97
C ALA A 596 2.07 -8.50 7.98
N PHE A 597 1.26 -7.46 7.78
CA PHE A 597 -0.20 -7.53 7.85
C PHE A 597 -0.86 -7.00 6.58
N GLU A 598 -1.90 -7.68 6.10
CA GLU A 598 -2.73 -7.28 4.96
C GLU A 598 -3.83 -6.29 5.37
N ARG A 599 -4.40 -6.53 6.55
CA ARG A 599 -5.49 -5.74 7.13
C ARG A 599 -5.25 -5.55 8.61
N ILE A 600 -5.42 -4.32 9.06
CA ILE A 600 -5.41 -3.93 10.47
C ILE A 600 -6.71 -3.18 10.73
N ASP A 601 -7.37 -3.52 11.82
CA ASP A 601 -8.62 -2.91 12.26
C ASP A 601 -8.53 -2.70 13.79
N ILE A 602 -8.51 -1.44 14.21
CA ILE A 602 -8.37 -1.07 15.63
C ILE A 602 -9.70 -0.53 16.13
N LYS A 603 -10.36 -1.28 17.02
CA LYS A 603 -11.70 -0.98 17.53
C LYS A 603 -11.69 -0.73 19.03
N PRO A 604 -12.25 0.40 19.51
CA PRO A 604 -12.54 0.59 20.91
C PRO A 604 -13.81 -0.18 21.32
N GLN A 605 -13.73 -0.94 22.41
CA GLN A 605 -14.87 -1.60 23.05
C GLN A 605 -15.06 -1.05 24.48
N PRO A 606 -16.21 -0.45 24.81
CA PRO A 606 -16.47 0.12 26.13
C PRO A 606 -16.48 -0.96 27.22
N VAL A 607 -15.83 -0.71 28.36
CA VAL A 607 -15.77 -1.66 29.49
C VAL A 607 -16.47 -1.15 30.73
N GLY A 608 -16.54 0.16 30.92
CA GLY A 608 -17.20 0.78 32.06
C GLY A 608 -16.74 2.22 32.28
N ASP A 609 -16.96 2.74 33.49
CA ASP A 609 -16.54 4.08 33.88
C ASP A 609 -15.38 4.00 34.89
N ARG A 610 -14.50 4.98 34.82
CA ARG A 610 -13.42 5.21 35.77
C ARG A 610 -13.98 5.90 37.01
N ALA A 611 -13.38 5.62 38.18
CA ALA A 611 -13.83 6.17 39.46
C ALA A 611 -13.79 7.72 39.53
N ASP A 612 -13.00 8.38 38.68
CA ASP A 612 -12.85 9.84 38.59
C ASP A 612 -13.74 10.49 37.52
N GLY A 613 -14.63 9.72 36.87
CA GLY A 613 -15.65 10.25 35.96
C GLY A 613 -15.37 10.11 34.46
N GLY A 614 -14.20 9.61 34.04
CA GLY A 614 -13.91 9.24 32.65
C GLY A 614 -14.48 7.88 32.24
N ARG A 615 -14.51 7.56 30.93
CA ARG A 615 -14.95 6.25 30.42
C ARG A 615 -13.76 5.33 30.15
N LEU A 616 -13.84 4.06 30.55
CA LEU A 616 -12.83 3.03 30.29
C LEU A 616 -13.21 2.20 29.06
N THR A 617 -12.24 1.97 28.19
CA THR A 617 -12.42 1.27 26.92
C THR A 617 -11.24 0.35 26.66
N ASP A 618 -11.53 -0.91 26.30
CA ASP A 618 -10.54 -1.84 25.77
C ASP A 618 -10.31 -1.53 24.30
N VAL A 619 -9.07 -1.58 23.83
CA VAL A 619 -8.75 -1.39 22.42
C VAL A 619 -8.40 -2.73 21.81
N ILE A 620 -9.23 -3.20 20.88
CA ILE A 620 -9.03 -4.43 20.13
C ILE A 620 -8.27 -4.11 18.86
N VAL A 621 -7.13 -4.75 18.66
CA VAL A 621 -6.30 -4.67 17.46
C VAL A 621 -6.44 -5.99 16.71
N ASP A 622 -7.36 -6.01 15.75
CA ASP A 622 -7.56 -7.13 14.84
C ASP A 622 -6.57 -7.02 13.67
N VAL A 623 -5.69 -8.01 13.53
CA VAL A 623 -4.73 -8.09 12.44
C VAL A 623 -4.96 -9.32 11.56
N GLN A 624 -4.81 -9.17 10.26
CA GLN A 624 -4.73 -10.26 9.32
C GLN A 624 -3.31 -10.34 8.80
N GLU A 625 -2.58 -11.39 9.21
CA GLU A 625 -1.21 -11.62 8.74
C GLU A 625 -1.17 -11.93 7.24
N GLN A 626 -0.26 -11.27 6.52
CA GLN A 626 0.08 -11.66 5.16
C GLN A 626 1.31 -12.56 5.13
N LYS A 627 1.61 -13.13 3.96
CA LYS A 627 2.85 -13.89 3.77
C LYS A 627 4.03 -12.94 3.99
N PRO A 628 4.88 -13.16 5.01
CA PRO A 628 5.89 -12.19 5.42
C PRO A 628 7.14 -12.26 4.53
N ARG A 629 7.00 -12.61 3.25
CA ARG A 629 8.11 -12.87 2.32
C ARG A 629 7.93 -12.02 1.07
N LEU A 630 8.96 -11.26 0.73
CA LEU A 630 9.04 -10.49 -0.49
C LEU A 630 10.20 -11.03 -1.34
N LEU A 631 9.88 -11.37 -2.58
CA LEU A 631 10.84 -11.66 -3.62
C LEU A 631 10.78 -10.49 -4.61
N GLN A 632 11.89 -9.76 -4.73
CA GLN A 632 12.07 -8.78 -5.78
C GLN A 632 13.14 -9.29 -6.73
N TYR A 633 12.93 -9.15 -8.03
CA TYR A 633 13.92 -9.55 -9.01
C TYR A 633 13.90 -8.59 -10.19
N GLY A 634 15.01 -8.52 -10.91
CA GLY A 634 15.08 -7.62 -12.05
C GLY A 634 16.32 -7.82 -12.87
N GLY A 635 16.35 -7.13 -14.00
CA GLY A 635 17.38 -7.27 -15.00
C GLY A 635 17.52 -5.99 -15.81
N GLY A 636 18.68 -5.84 -16.43
CA GLY A 636 18.98 -4.68 -17.24
C GLY A 636 20.27 -4.82 -18.02
N TYR A 637 20.49 -3.86 -18.91
CA TYR A 637 21.72 -3.71 -19.65
C TYR A 637 22.20 -2.26 -19.54
N SER A 638 23.50 -2.08 -19.36
CA SER A 638 24.15 -0.78 -19.47
C SER A 638 25.46 -0.91 -20.23
N THR A 639 25.90 0.14 -20.91
CA THR A 639 27.25 0.18 -21.51
C THR A 639 28.36 0.04 -20.46
N ASP A 640 28.09 0.46 -19.23
CA ASP A 640 29.07 0.58 -18.17
C ASP A 640 29.30 -0.75 -17.42
N LEU A 641 28.24 -1.53 -17.20
CA LEU A 641 28.31 -2.81 -16.46
C LEU A 641 27.90 -4.03 -17.28
N GLY A 642 27.44 -3.83 -18.52
CA GLY A 642 26.89 -4.86 -19.38
C GLY A 642 25.52 -5.34 -18.90
N TRP A 643 25.22 -6.61 -19.17
CA TRP A 643 24.05 -7.30 -18.61
C TRP A 643 24.15 -7.36 -17.09
N SER A 644 23.03 -7.11 -16.43
CA SER A 644 22.91 -7.11 -14.99
C SER A 644 21.58 -7.73 -14.57
N GLY A 645 21.56 -8.32 -13.39
CA GLY A 645 20.37 -8.84 -12.74
C GLY A 645 20.51 -8.81 -11.23
N PHE A 646 19.36 -8.92 -10.55
CA PHE A 646 19.33 -9.04 -9.11
C PHE A 646 18.17 -9.91 -8.64
N VAL A 647 18.37 -10.50 -7.46
CA VAL A 647 17.33 -11.15 -6.65
C VAL A 647 17.49 -10.62 -5.22
N ASP A 648 16.41 -10.09 -4.66
CA ASP A 648 16.30 -9.69 -3.26
C ASP A 648 15.20 -10.53 -2.60
N LEU A 649 15.60 -11.32 -1.60
CA LEU A 649 14.71 -12.14 -0.80
C LEU A 649 14.65 -11.53 0.59
N ARG A 650 13.46 -11.11 1.03
CA ARG A 650 13.25 -10.49 2.33
C ARG A 650 12.16 -11.20 3.11
N HIS A 651 12.38 -11.37 4.41
CA HIS A 651 11.40 -11.86 5.36
C HIS A 651 11.12 -10.78 6.40
N PHE A 652 9.88 -10.31 6.56
CA PHE A 652 9.53 -9.16 7.41
C PHE A 652 9.18 -9.50 8.87
N ASN A 653 8.96 -10.78 9.16
CA ASN A 653 8.54 -11.25 10.48
C ASN A 653 9.40 -12.41 11.01
N LEU A 654 10.73 -12.24 11.03
CA LEU A 654 11.63 -13.27 11.55
C LEU A 654 11.30 -13.60 13.01
N LEU A 655 11.18 -14.89 13.31
CA LEU A 655 10.89 -15.43 14.65
C LEU A 655 9.63 -14.84 15.32
N GLY A 656 8.70 -14.28 14.54
CA GLY A 656 7.49 -13.63 15.03
C GLY A 656 7.72 -12.26 15.68
N ASN A 657 8.91 -11.67 15.57
CA ASN A 657 9.30 -10.43 16.26
C ASN A 657 9.14 -9.16 15.41
N LEU A 658 8.60 -9.24 14.18
CA LEU A 658 8.63 -8.15 13.19
C LEU A 658 10.05 -7.66 12.86
N TRP A 659 11.03 -8.55 13.00
CA TRP A 659 12.39 -8.34 12.53
C TRP A 659 12.51 -8.71 11.07
N GLN A 660 13.37 -8.00 10.33
CA GLN A 660 13.59 -8.27 8.92
C GLN A 660 14.89 -9.03 8.70
N GLY A 661 14.85 -10.02 7.82
CA GLY A 661 16.03 -10.69 7.29
C GLY A 661 16.03 -10.61 5.78
N GLY A 662 17.14 -10.17 5.21
CA GLY A 662 17.31 -10.00 3.78
C GLY A 662 18.50 -10.79 3.26
N SER A 663 18.37 -11.29 2.02
CA SER A 663 19.50 -11.66 1.20
C SER A 663 19.36 -11.01 -0.17
N ARG A 664 20.42 -10.32 -0.60
CA ARG A 664 20.45 -9.64 -1.89
C ARG A 664 21.62 -10.17 -2.70
N LEU A 665 21.29 -10.69 -3.88
CA LEU A 665 22.25 -11.09 -4.90
C LEU A 665 22.13 -10.11 -6.06
N ARG A 666 23.24 -9.51 -6.47
CA ARG A 666 23.34 -8.73 -7.71
C ARG A 666 24.46 -9.33 -8.54
N TRP A 667 24.20 -9.57 -9.81
CA TRP A 667 25.21 -10.04 -10.74
C TRP A 667 25.19 -9.16 -11.97
N SER A 668 26.37 -8.86 -12.48
CA SER A 668 26.58 -8.25 -13.78
C SER A 668 27.81 -8.88 -14.40
N GLN A 669 28.09 -8.54 -15.66
CA GLN A 669 29.31 -9.01 -16.31
C GLN A 669 30.58 -8.58 -15.56
N ARG A 670 30.55 -7.43 -14.88
CA ARG A 670 31.74 -6.84 -14.25
C ARG A 670 31.74 -6.89 -12.71
N GLN A 671 30.58 -6.92 -12.08
CA GLN A 671 30.39 -6.87 -10.62
C GLN A 671 29.42 -7.94 -10.12
N GLN A 672 29.77 -8.58 -9.01
CA GLN A 672 28.95 -9.58 -8.32
C GLN A 672 28.89 -9.19 -6.84
N ILE A 673 27.69 -9.08 -6.27
CA ILE A 673 27.46 -8.70 -4.87
C ILE A 673 26.54 -9.73 -4.24
N ALA A 674 26.96 -10.28 -3.10
CA ALA A 674 26.13 -11.08 -2.23
C ALA A 674 26.08 -10.42 -0.86
N GLN A 675 24.88 -10.07 -0.41
CA GLN A 675 24.65 -9.41 0.87
C GLN A 675 23.63 -10.20 1.69
N ILE A 676 23.87 -10.30 2.98
CA ILE A 676 22.91 -10.77 3.99
C ILE A 676 22.76 -9.66 5.01
N ASP A 677 21.53 -9.27 5.31
CA ASP A 677 21.22 -8.26 6.32
C ASP A 677 20.16 -8.74 7.31
N PHE A 678 20.33 -8.31 8.55
CA PHE A 678 19.35 -8.41 9.61
C PHE A 678 19.00 -7.00 10.07
N ILE A 679 17.70 -6.71 10.16
CA ILE A 679 17.19 -5.42 10.60
C ILE A 679 16.27 -5.65 11.79
N ASN A 680 16.57 -4.97 12.89
CA ASN A 680 15.61 -4.74 13.97
C ASN A 680 15.07 -3.31 13.83
N PRO A 681 13.88 -3.10 13.23
CA PRO A 681 13.35 -1.76 12.97
C PRO A 681 13.08 -0.95 14.24
N ARG A 682 12.92 -1.63 15.38
CA ARG A 682 12.51 -1.05 16.66
C ARG A 682 13.55 -1.33 17.75
N PHE A 683 14.82 -1.05 17.45
CA PHE A 683 15.93 -1.34 18.36
C PHE A 683 15.99 -0.38 19.55
N ILE A 684 16.03 0.94 19.30
CA ILE A 684 16.06 1.97 20.34
C ILE A 684 14.87 2.91 20.17
N ARG A 685 14.16 3.23 21.26
CA ARG A 685 13.03 4.18 21.25
C ARG A 685 13.53 5.63 21.13
N ASP A 686 12.95 6.42 20.22
CA ASP A 686 13.20 7.86 20.02
C ASP A 686 11.90 8.65 20.20
N GLY A 687 11.50 8.89 21.45
CA GLY A 687 10.22 9.53 21.81
C GLY A 687 9.03 8.56 21.85
N LYS A 688 7.80 9.08 21.76
CA LYS A 688 6.58 8.24 21.97
C LYS A 688 6.35 7.18 20.89
N ALA A 689 6.56 7.51 19.61
CA ALA A 689 6.18 6.64 18.47
C ALA A 689 7.27 6.53 17.39
N LYS A 690 8.55 6.73 17.73
CA LYS A 690 9.65 6.54 16.78
C LYS A 690 10.70 5.61 17.35
N PHE A 691 11.41 4.95 16.46
CA PHE A 691 12.51 4.08 16.79
C PHE A 691 13.69 4.34 15.87
N ALA A 692 14.89 4.23 16.43
CA ALA A 692 16.11 4.09 15.67
C ALA A 692 16.31 2.60 15.37
N PRO A 693 16.35 2.20 14.07
CA PRO A 693 16.56 0.81 13.70
C PRO A 693 18.02 0.41 13.90
N LEU A 694 18.28 -0.89 14.02
CA LEU A 694 19.62 -1.47 13.92
C LEU A 694 19.67 -2.38 12.70
N THR A 695 20.58 -2.09 11.78
CA THR A 695 20.88 -2.93 10.61
C THR A 695 22.26 -3.54 10.79
N ILE A 696 22.36 -4.86 10.75
CA ILE A 696 23.62 -5.59 10.69
C ILE A 696 23.70 -6.24 9.32
N SER A 697 24.80 -6.04 8.60
CA SER A 697 24.97 -6.61 7.26
C SER A 697 26.36 -7.18 7.05
N ILE A 698 26.40 -8.29 6.32
CA ILE A 698 27.60 -8.89 5.77
C ILE A 698 27.47 -8.83 4.25
N GLN A 699 28.49 -8.31 3.60
CA GLN A 699 28.51 -8.15 2.15
C GLN A 699 29.81 -8.70 1.58
N TYR A 700 29.71 -9.60 0.61
CA TYR A 700 30.81 -9.97 -0.27
C TYR A 700 30.60 -9.32 -1.64
N GLN A 701 31.62 -8.65 -2.15
CA GLN A 701 31.62 -8.07 -3.48
C GLN A 701 32.85 -8.57 -4.23
N ARG A 702 32.64 -9.13 -5.43
CA ARG A 702 33.68 -9.42 -6.41
C ARG A 702 33.54 -8.44 -7.56
N ASP A 703 34.61 -7.70 -7.80
CA ASP A 703 34.64 -6.62 -8.77
C ASP A 703 35.80 -6.81 -9.75
N SER A 704 35.47 -7.11 -11.00
CA SER A 704 36.44 -7.24 -12.09
C SER A 704 36.67 -5.92 -12.81
N THR A 705 35.95 -4.87 -12.46
CA THR A 705 36.09 -3.56 -13.10
C THR A 705 37.45 -2.92 -12.84
N VAL A 706 38.18 -3.34 -11.80
CA VAL A 706 39.58 -2.95 -11.61
C VAL A 706 40.42 -3.27 -12.84
N THR A 707 40.11 -4.35 -13.57
CA THR A 707 40.82 -4.70 -14.82
C THR A 707 40.50 -3.78 -16.00
N ARG A 708 39.34 -3.09 -15.98
CA ARG A 708 38.87 -2.22 -17.07
C ARG A 708 39.78 -1.01 -17.24
N PHE A 709 40.41 -0.54 -16.16
CA PHE A 709 41.38 0.53 -16.16
C PHE A 709 42.57 0.20 -17.08
N PHE A 710 42.79 -1.09 -17.32
CA PHE A 710 43.90 -1.64 -18.10
C PHE A 710 43.47 -2.14 -19.50
N ARG A 711 42.15 -2.09 -19.82
CA ARG A 711 41.60 -2.40 -21.16
C ARG A 711 41.52 -1.18 -22.08
N SER A 712 41.33 0.03 -21.52
CA SER A 712 41.09 1.25 -22.33
C SER A 712 42.25 1.70 -23.23
N ALA A 713 43.43 1.10 -23.09
CA ALA A 713 44.62 1.49 -23.83
C ALA A 713 44.73 0.86 -25.23
N PHE A 714 43.99 -0.20 -25.56
CA PHE A 714 44.25 -1.01 -26.76
C PHE A 714 43.03 -1.30 -27.65
N ASP A 715 41.83 -0.83 -27.31
CA ASP A 715 40.58 -1.28 -27.98
C ASP A 715 40.23 -0.50 -29.27
N ARG A 716 41.20 -0.39 -30.20
CA ARG A 716 40.98 0.14 -31.56
C ARG A 716 41.54 -0.74 -32.68
N GLY A 717 41.38 -2.05 -32.53
CA GLY A 717 41.60 -3.02 -33.60
C GLY A 717 42.74 -3.96 -33.27
N THR A 718 42.37 -5.21 -32.95
CA THR A 718 43.20 -6.31 -32.42
C THR A 718 43.80 -6.04 -31.03
N PHE A 719 43.96 -7.10 -30.24
CA PHE A 719 44.48 -7.18 -28.85
C PHE A 719 43.46 -6.99 -27.72
N GLY A 720 43.17 -8.12 -27.06
CA GLY A 720 42.49 -8.19 -25.78
C GLY A 720 43.37 -7.70 -24.61
N ILE A 721 42.93 -8.03 -23.41
CA ILE A 721 43.50 -7.64 -22.11
C ILE A 721 45.03 -7.61 -22.16
N VAL A 722 45.66 -6.52 -21.71
CA VAL A 722 47.12 -6.42 -21.55
C VAL A 722 47.55 -7.29 -20.38
N GLN A 723 47.56 -8.58 -20.65
CA GLN A 723 47.96 -9.64 -19.77
C GLN A 723 49.03 -10.44 -20.48
N ARG A 724 50.02 -10.90 -19.71
CA ARG A 724 50.84 -12.02 -20.16
C ARG A 724 49.89 -13.19 -20.35
N VAL A 725 49.82 -13.74 -21.56
CA VAL A 725 48.99 -14.91 -21.91
C VAL A 725 49.85 -15.98 -22.55
N ASP A 726 49.47 -17.24 -22.37
CA ASP A 726 50.09 -18.35 -23.09
C ASP A 726 49.64 -18.38 -24.57
N LYS A 727 50.17 -19.34 -25.33
CA LYS A 727 49.83 -19.57 -26.75
C LYS A 727 48.34 -19.87 -27.00
N ASN A 728 47.57 -20.22 -25.97
CA ASN A 728 46.15 -20.52 -26.05
C ASN A 728 45.28 -19.34 -25.56
N GLY A 729 45.89 -18.20 -25.21
CA GLY A 729 45.21 -17.03 -24.67
C GLY A 729 44.86 -17.13 -23.19
N VAL A 730 45.45 -18.07 -22.43
CA VAL A 730 45.24 -18.20 -20.99
C VAL A 730 46.16 -17.22 -20.25
N PRO A 731 45.67 -16.40 -19.31
CA PRO A 731 46.52 -15.49 -18.54
C PRO A 731 47.59 -16.25 -17.75
N ILE A 732 48.85 -15.82 -17.88
CA ILE A 732 50.03 -16.37 -17.20
C ILE A 732 50.76 -15.30 -16.39
N ASP A 733 51.52 -15.70 -15.37
CA ASP A 733 52.43 -14.83 -14.63
C ASP A 733 53.75 -14.60 -15.38
N GLU A 734 54.68 -13.87 -14.75
CA GLU A 734 56.02 -13.61 -15.31
C GLU A 734 56.89 -14.88 -15.50
N PHE A 735 56.52 -15.99 -14.86
CA PHE A 735 57.21 -17.28 -14.96
C PHE A 735 56.51 -18.28 -15.89
N GLY A 736 55.37 -17.90 -16.48
CA GLY A 736 54.58 -18.73 -17.39
C GLY A 736 53.53 -19.63 -16.74
N ASN A 737 53.23 -19.47 -15.45
CA ASN A 737 52.16 -20.23 -14.77
C ASN A 737 50.80 -19.57 -14.95
N ALA A 738 49.71 -20.35 -15.02
CA ALA A 738 48.36 -19.81 -15.16
C ALA A 738 47.97 -18.88 -13.98
N ALA A 739 47.56 -17.65 -14.29
CA ALA A 739 47.31 -16.57 -13.34
C ALA A 739 45.82 -16.17 -13.20
N GLY A 740 44.96 -16.53 -14.17
CA GLY A 740 43.51 -16.22 -14.14
C GLY A 740 43.14 -14.73 -14.27
N ASP A 741 41.85 -14.41 -14.13
CA ASP A 741 41.33 -13.04 -14.27
C ASP A 741 41.49 -12.19 -12.99
N PRO A 742 42.04 -10.96 -13.07
CA PRO A 742 42.24 -10.09 -11.93
C PRO A 742 40.92 -9.59 -11.36
N THR A 743 40.81 -9.60 -10.03
CA THR A 743 39.59 -9.14 -9.35
C THR A 743 39.89 -8.49 -8.02
N LEU A 744 39.03 -7.55 -7.64
CA LEU A 744 38.98 -6.95 -6.31
C LEU A 744 37.82 -7.58 -5.54
N ASN A 745 38.17 -8.28 -4.47
CA ASN A 745 37.20 -8.90 -3.58
C ASN A 745 37.13 -8.11 -2.27
N ARG A 746 35.94 -7.67 -1.89
CA ARG A 746 35.68 -6.93 -0.66
C ARG A 746 34.72 -7.75 0.20
N LEU A 747 35.13 -8.07 1.42
CA LEU A 747 34.26 -8.59 2.47
C LEU A 747 34.02 -7.49 3.50
N SER A 748 32.78 -7.04 3.64
CA SER A 748 32.39 -5.97 4.56
C SER A 748 31.44 -6.48 5.63
N PHE A 749 31.70 -6.08 6.87
CA PHE A 749 30.76 -6.16 7.98
C PHE A 749 30.38 -4.74 8.40
N SER A 750 29.10 -4.49 8.61
CA SER A 750 28.65 -3.19 9.11
C SER A 750 27.49 -3.30 10.09
N ALA A 751 27.49 -2.37 11.05
CA ALA A 751 26.38 -2.11 11.95
C ALA A 751 25.97 -0.64 11.76
N GLU A 752 24.69 -0.43 11.42
CA GLU A 752 24.13 0.89 11.12
C GLU A 752 22.89 1.16 11.95
N THR A 753 22.77 2.40 12.42
CA THR A 753 21.53 2.96 12.96
C THR A 753 21.23 4.30 12.32
N ASN A 754 19.98 4.76 12.40
CA ASN A 754 19.60 6.06 11.88
C ASN A 754 18.63 6.79 12.79
N ARG A 755 18.57 8.11 12.62
CA ARG A 755 17.67 9.00 13.34
C ARG A 755 17.00 9.97 12.37
N THR A 756 15.68 10.05 12.45
CA THR A 756 14.90 11.01 11.67
C THR A 756 14.90 12.37 12.37
N ILE A 757 15.56 13.36 11.77
CA ILE A 757 15.64 14.74 12.28
C ILE A 757 14.36 15.53 11.97
N SER A 758 13.85 15.41 10.74
CA SER A 758 12.62 16.11 10.31
C SER A 758 11.79 15.23 9.38
N ARG A 759 10.51 15.04 9.69
CA ARG A 759 9.56 14.34 8.79
C ARG A 759 9.10 15.21 7.62
N ARG A 760 9.03 16.54 7.82
CA ARG A 760 8.59 17.50 6.80
C ARG A 760 9.54 17.52 5.59
N ASP A 761 10.84 17.56 5.88
CA ASP A 761 11.91 17.62 4.87
C ASP A 761 12.62 16.26 4.70
N ARG A 762 12.07 15.22 5.33
CA ARG A 762 12.59 13.83 5.30
C ARG A 762 14.09 13.77 5.57
N SER A 763 14.52 14.51 6.58
CA SER A 763 15.92 14.63 6.95
C SER A 763 16.30 13.51 7.92
N ILE A 764 17.30 12.71 7.54
CA ILE A 764 17.74 11.53 8.29
C ILE A 764 19.27 11.58 8.46
N VAL A 765 19.74 11.23 9.65
CA VAL A 765 21.17 11.02 9.92
C VAL A 765 21.40 9.53 10.16
N PHE A 766 22.34 8.94 9.44
CA PHE A 766 22.79 7.57 9.60
C PHE A 766 24.15 7.56 10.29
N PHE A 767 24.32 6.63 11.22
CA PHE A 767 25.59 6.33 11.86
C PHE A 767 25.93 4.88 11.59
N ARG A 768 27.08 4.63 10.98
CA ARG A 768 27.50 3.28 10.57
C ARG A 768 28.94 3.02 11.01
N TYR A 769 29.12 1.94 11.75
CA TYR A 769 30.43 1.30 11.92
C TYR A 769 30.64 0.29 10.78
N ARG A 770 31.84 0.25 10.22
CA ARG A 770 32.19 -0.61 9.09
C ARG A 770 33.59 -1.17 9.24
N TYR A 771 33.72 -2.46 9.01
CA TYR A 771 34.97 -3.19 8.85
C TYR A 771 34.99 -3.84 7.46
N GLU A 772 36.07 -3.64 6.70
CA GLU A 772 36.24 -4.24 5.36
C GLU A 772 37.62 -4.87 5.21
N ASP A 773 37.67 -6.09 4.67
CA ASP A 773 38.90 -6.72 4.15
C ASP A 773 38.79 -6.74 2.62
N VAL A 774 39.64 -5.96 1.97
CA VAL A 774 39.73 -5.84 0.51
C VAL A 774 40.99 -6.54 0.04
N ARG A 775 40.85 -7.43 -0.94
CA ARG A 775 41.97 -8.18 -1.53
C ARG A 775 41.93 -8.12 -3.04
N LEU A 776 43.09 -7.91 -3.64
CA LEU A 776 43.31 -8.08 -5.07
C LEU A 776 43.79 -9.51 -5.33
N PHE A 777 43.22 -10.15 -6.35
CA PHE A 777 43.57 -11.49 -6.79
C PHE A 777 44.01 -11.44 -8.25
N ASN A 778 44.85 -12.39 -8.66
CA ASN A 778 45.22 -12.67 -10.05
C ASN A 778 45.78 -11.44 -10.80
N THR A 779 46.53 -10.59 -10.10
CA THR A 779 47.13 -9.36 -10.68
C THR A 779 48.46 -9.62 -11.37
N GLN A 780 49.05 -10.82 -11.21
CA GLN A 780 50.38 -11.19 -11.70
C GLN A 780 50.47 -11.25 -13.23
N SER A 781 49.33 -11.45 -13.91
CA SER A 781 49.27 -11.38 -15.37
C SER A 781 49.29 -9.96 -15.90
N LEU A 782 48.99 -8.95 -15.07
CA LEU A 782 48.94 -7.55 -15.49
C LEU A 782 50.34 -6.94 -15.56
N LEU A 783 50.64 -6.16 -16.60
CA LEU A 783 51.90 -5.40 -16.71
C LEU A 783 52.11 -4.33 -15.65
N ILE A 784 51.11 -4.11 -14.81
CA ILE A 784 51.07 -3.07 -13.79
C ILE A 784 50.82 -3.68 -12.41
N SER A 785 51.16 -4.95 -12.22
CA SER A 785 51.10 -5.63 -10.92
C SER A 785 51.69 -4.76 -9.81
N ASP A 786 52.80 -4.09 -10.10
CA ASP A 786 53.58 -3.29 -9.14
C ASP A 786 52.84 -2.01 -8.70
N LEU A 787 51.93 -1.50 -9.55
CA LEU A 787 51.03 -0.39 -9.20
C LEU A 787 49.87 -0.83 -8.29
N LEU A 788 49.57 -2.12 -8.26
CA LEU A 788 48.46 -2.70 -7.50
C LEU A 788 48.94 -3.40 -6.23
N GLU A 789 50.18 -3.89 -6.20
CA GLU A 789 50.75 -4.63 -5.08
C GLU A 789 50.66 -3.89 -3.74
N PRO A 790 50.92 -2.56 -3.64
CA PRO A 790 50.75 -1.82 -2.40
C PRO A 790 49.30 -1.81 -1.86
N ASP A 791 48.32 -2.03 -2.74
CA ASP A 791 46.90 -2.10 -2.43
C ASP A 791 46.35 -3.54 -2.50
N SER A 792 47.24 -4.55 -2.55
CA SER A 792 46.87 -5.99 -2.68
C SER A 792 46.03 -6.50 -1.51
N ARG A 793 46.24 -5.97 -0.31
CA ARG A 793 45.43 -6.25 0.88
C ARG A 793 45.21 -5.00 1.72
N ILE A 794 43.98 -4.54 1.77
CA ILE A 794 43.57 -3.33 2.48
C ILE A 794 42.51 -3.67 3.52
N ARG A 795 42.75 -3.26 4.77
CA ARG A 795 41.79 -3.35 5.87
C ARG A 795 41.32 -1.97 6.24
N ILE A 796 40.01 -1.75 6.13
CA ILE A 796 39.34 -0.50 6.48
C ILE A 796 38.51 -0.77 7.73
N SER A 797 38.60 0.10 8.73
CA SER A 797 37.79 -0.03 9.94
C SER A 797 37.51 1.34 10.52
N GLY A 798 36.24 1.67 10.73
CA GLY A 798 35.86 2.91 11.38
C GLY A 798 34.42 3.32 11.18
N PHE A 799 34.15 4.60 11.41
CA PHE A 799 32.80 5.15 11.45
C PHE A 799 32.50 6.03 10.25
N SER A 800 31.24 6.02 9.85
CA SER A 800 30.68 6.88 8.83
C SER A 800 29.39 7.52 9.32
N THR A 801 29.22 8.79 8.98
CA THR A 801 28.00 9.56 9.26
C THR A 801 27.45 10.06 7.95
N THR A 802 26.19 9.75 7.66
CA THR A 802 25.51 10.22 6.43
C THR A 802 24.32 11.08 6.80
N TYR A 803 24.28 12.32 6.31
CA TYR A 803 23.10 13.17 6.36
C TYR A 803 22.38 13.11 5.02
N VAL A 804 21.07 12.88 5.07
CA VAL A 804 20.18 12.87 3.91
C VAL A 804 19.06 13.88 4.13
N ARG A 805 18.75 14.69 3.12
CA ARG A 805 17.56 15.54 3.06
C ARG A 805 16.87 15.30 1.71
N ASP A 806 15.57 15.02 1.74
CA ASP A 806 14.82 14.68 0.54
C ASP A 806 13.50 15.46 0.47
N THR A 807 13.49 16.49 -0.37
CA THR A 807 12.33 17.33 -0.64
C THR A 807 11.79 17.11 -2.06
N ARG A 808 12.28 16.08 -2.78
CA ARG A 808 11.90 15.79 -4.16
C ARG A 808 10.41 15.59 -4.31
N ARG A 809 9.82 16.35 -5.23
CA ARG A 809 8.40 16.29 -5.54
C ARG A 809 8.17 16.22 -7.03
N ASN A 810 7.08 15.59 -7.42
CA ASN A 810 6.50 15.75 -8.74
C ASN A 810 5.31 16.71 -8.62
N CYS A 811 5.44 17.87 -9.26
CA CYS A 811 4.42 18.92 -9.38
C CYS A 811 3.68 18.87 -10.72
N ASN A 812 4.11 17.98 -11.63
CA ASN A 812 3.37 17.66 -12.84
C ASN A 812 2.30 16.58 -12.56
N ILE A 813 2.05 16.27 -11.29
CA ILE A 813 0.93 15.43 -10.88
C ILE A 813 -0.33 16.23 -11.19
N LYS A 814 -1.08 15.73 -12.17
CA LYS A 814 -2.43 16.22 -12.41
C LYS A 814 -3.32 15.72 -11.28
N TYR A 815 -3.93 16.69 -10.60
CA TYR A 815 -5.15 16.57 -9.82
C TYR A 815 -6.14 15.64 -10.52
N SER A 816 -6.32 14.38 -10.10
CA SER A 816 -7.62 13.76 -10.35
C SER A 816 -8.65 14.62 -9.64
N ILE A 817 -9.76 14.91 -10.30
CA ILE A 817 -10.79 15.75 -9.68
C ILE A 817 -11.39 15.04 -8.47
N LEU A 818 -11.35 13.72 -8.40
CA LEU A 818 -11.68 12.95 -7.21
C LEU A 818 -10.75 13.26 -6.03
N ASP A 819 -9.46 13.50 -6.24
CA ASP A 819 -8.55 13.94 -5.16
C ASP A 819 -8.86 15.37 -4.70
N ILE A 820 -9.22 16.25 -5.64
CA ILE A 820 -9.60 17.64 -5.34
C ILE A 820 -10.94 17.68 -4.60
N ILE A 821 -11.89 16.87 -5.06
CA ILE A 821 -13.19 16.67 -4.42
C ILE A 821 -12.95 16.05 -3.07
N ALA A 822 -12.34 14.88 -2.92
CA ALA A 822 -12.15 14.22 -1.62
C ALA A 822 -11.51 15.11 -0.55
N ARG A 823 -10.65 16.05 -0.96
CA ARG A 823 -9.97 17.01 -0.06
C ARG A 823 -10.72 18.33 0.10
N GLY A 824 -11.66 18.63 -0.79
CA GLY A 824 -12.36 19.89 -0.90
C GLY A 824 -11.54 21.02 -1.53
N ASP A 825 -10.22 20.88 -1.68
CA ASP A 825 -9.32 21.87 -2.26
C ASP A 825 -8.34 21.22 -3.26
N VAL A 826 -7.74 22.03 -4.13
CA VAL A 826 -6.63 21.58 -4.97
C VAL A 826 -5.49 21.18 -4.03
N GLY A 827 -5.32 19.88 -3.82
CA GLY A 827 -4.26 19.37 -2.96
C GLY A 827 -2.90 19.94 -3.39
N GLU A 828 -1.95 19.93 -2.46
CA GLU A 828 -0.63 20.53 -2.62
C GLU A 828 0.01 20.13 -3.96
N LYS A 829 0.01 20.99 -5.01
CA LYS A 829 0.30 20.62 -6.43
C LYS A 829 1.47 19.64 -6.65
N CYS A 830 2.41 19.63 -5.71
CA CYS A 830 3.59 18.82 -5.64
C CYS A 830 3.47 17.72 -4.58
N ARG A 831 3.51 16.43 -4.98
CA ARG A 831 3.67 15.31 -4.01
C ARG A 831 5.07 14.73 -4.10
N TYR A 832 5.55 14.14 -3.01
CA TYR A 832 6.83 13.47 -3.02
C TYR A 832 6.91 12.40 -4.10
N ASN A 833 7.97 12.42 -4.90
CA ASN A 833 8.23 11.41 -5.92
C ASN A 833 9.74 11.35 -6.17
N ALA A 834 10.36 10.24 -5.79
CA ALA A 834 11.80 10.04 -5.95
C ALA A 834 12.20 9.57 -7.35
N SER A 835 11.27 8.92 -8.08
CA SER A 835 11.53 8.26 -9.36
C SER A 835 11.46 9.23 -10.55
N ASP A 836 10.51 10.16 -10.52
CA ASP A 836 10.34 11.19 -11.55
C ASP A 836 10.09 12.56 -10.90
N PRO A 837 11.10 13.12 -10.20
CA PRO A 837 10.99 14.43 -9.56
C PRO A 837 10.95 15.54 -10.62
N THR A 838 10.14 16.56 -10.36
CA THR A 838 9.96 17.72 -11.24
C THR A 838 10.30 19.03 -10.54
N ASN A 839 10.17 19.08 -9.21
CA ASN A 839 10.60 20.17 -8.33
C ASN A 839 11.26 19.63 -7.05
N GLY A 840 11.98 20.50 -6.35
CA GLY A 840 12.59 20.20 -5.05
C GLY A 840 14.02 19.70 -5.18
N ASP A 841 14.58 19.20 -4.09
CA ASP A 841 15.99 18.84 -4.00
C ASP A 841 16.23 17.54 -3.21
N TYR A 842 17.37 16.92 -3.49
CA TYR A 842 17.89 15.76 -2.76
C TYR A 842 19.35 16.00 -2.42
N PHE A 843 19.65 16.09 -1.14
CA PHE A 843 20.99 16.32 -0.63
C PHE A 843 21.46 15.13 0.19
N THR A 844 22.68 14.67 -0.08
CA THR A 844 23.36 13.66 0.72
C THR A 844 24.76 14.13 1.03
N ALA A 845 25.19 14.02 2.28
CA ALA A 845 26.56 14.28 2.70
C ALA A 845 27.05 13.14 3.60
N GLU A 846 28.10 12.45 3.19
CA GLU A 846 28.73 11.37 3.92
C GLU A 846 30.15 11.78 4.34
N TYR A 847 30.47 11.53 5.60
CA TYR A 847 31.84 11.58 6.10
C TYR A 847 32.22 10.20 6.64
N SER A 848 33.33 9.64 6.17
CA SER A 848 33.83 8.32 6.55
C SER A 848 35.28 8.44 7.04
N GLY A 849 35.57 7.87 8.21
CA GLY A 849 36.92 7.80 8.78
C GLY A 849 37.37 6.37 8.95
N SER A 850 38.55 6.03 8.40
CA SER A 850 39.25 4.77 8.64
C SER A 850 40.34 4.99 9.68
N VAL A 851 40.34 4.21 10.76
CA VAL A 851 41.19 4.44 11.94
C VAL A 851 42.03 3.20 12.25
N PRO A 852 43.37 3.29 12.24
CA PRO A 852 44.24 2.15 12.54
C PRO A 852 44.00 1.50 13.90
N ALA A 853 43.66 2.29 14.92
CA ALA A 853 43.32 1.81 16.27
C ALA A 853 42.11 0.86 16.31
N LEU A 854 41.27 0.87 15.26
CA LEU A 854 40.12 -0.03 15.10
C LEU A 854 40.44 -1.25 14.20
N GLY A 855 41.71 -1.49 13.89
CA GLY A 855 42.16 -2.63 13.07
C GLY A 855 42.31 -2.32 11.57
N ALA A 856 42.22 -1.05 11.16
CA ALA A 856 42.54 -0.64 9.79
C ALA A 856 44.05 -0.66 9.54
N ASN A 857 44.48 -0.95 8.30
CA ASN A 857 45.89 -0.81 7.92
C ASN A 857 46.22 0.54 7.26
N ILE A 858 45.21 1.29 6.81
CA ILE A 858 45.37 2.63 6.23
C ILE A 858 44.39 3.58 6.91
N GLY A 859 44.92 4.71 7.40
CA GLY A 859 44.14 5.75 8.06
C GLY A 859 43.82 6.90 7.11
N PHE A 860 42.53 7.17 6.88
CA PHE A 860 42.09 8.25 5.99
C PHE A 860 40.77 8.86 6.43
N HIS A 861 40.54 10.09 5.95
CA HIS A 861 39.24 10.75 5.99
C HIS A 861 38.73 10.91 4.56
N LYS A 862 37.44 10.63 4.36
CA LYS A 862 36.75 10.76 3.08
C LYS A 862 35.42 11.46 3.30
N PHE A 863 35.17 12.51 2.54
CA PHE A 863 33.93 13.27 2.53
C PHE A 863 33.36 13.23 1.12
N GLN A 864 32.06 12.97 1.00
CA GLN A 864 31.35 12.98 -0.27
C GLN A 864 29.98 13.62 -0.10
N ALA A 865 29.66 14.59 -0.94
CA ALA A 865 28.36 15.23 -1.01
C ALA A 865 27.77 15.15 -2.42
N SER A 866 26.46 14.96 -2.50
CA SER A 866 25.68 15.04 -3.74
C SER A 866 24.48 15.95 -3.51
N TYR A 867 24.24 16.88 -4.42
CA TYR A 867 23.08 17.76 -4.41
C TYR A 867 22.36 17.67 -5.75
N ASN A 868 21.15 17.13 -5.75
CA ASN A 868 20.28 17.09 -6.92
C ASN A 868 19.19 18.15 -6.76
N TYR A 869 18.97 18.96 -7.78
CA TYR A 869 17.95 20.00 -7.82
C TYR A 869 17.07 19.82 -9.04
N TYR A 870 15.76 19.97 -8.85
CA TYR A 870 14.76 19.84 -9.91
C TYR A 870 13.87 21.07 -9.92
N TYR A 871 13.56 21.56 -11.11
CA TYR A 871 12.57 22.62 -11.30
C TYR A 871 11.93 22.52 -12.68
N THR A 872 10.60 22.60 -12.74
CA THR A 872 9.86 22.57 -14.00
C THR A 872 9.40 23.95 -14.40
N PHE A 873 9.62 24.29 -15.68
CA PHE A 873 9.19 25.53 -16.30
C PHE A 873 7.89 25.31 -17.09
N PRO A 874 6.72 25.75 -16.60
CA PRO A 874 5.44 25.49 -17.27
C PRO A 874 5.35 26.13 -18.66
N ARG A 875 5.93 27.33 -18.82
CA ARG A 875 5.92 28.10 -20.08
C ARG A 875 6.74 27.46 -21.19
N LEU A 876 7.60 26.48 -20.88
CA LEU A 876 8.47 25.81 -21.84
C LEU A 876 8.06 24.35 -22.02
N LYS A 877 6.79 24.10 -22.41
CA LYS A 877 6.21 22.75 -22.56
C LYS A 877 6.43 21.85 -21.33
N ASN A 878 6.32 22.40 -20.11
CA ASN A 878 6.62 21.68 -18.86
C ASN A 878 8.02 21.02 -18.83
N THR A 879 9.02 21.67 -19.43
CA THR A 879 10.41 21.19 -19.39
C THR A 879 10.93 21.22 -17.95
N THR A 880 11.45 20.09 -17.48
CA THR A 880 12.09 19.96 -16.17
C THR A 880 13.59 20.12 -16.30
N ILE A 881 14.18 21.12 -15.64
CA ILE A 881 15.62 21.19 -15.45
C ILE A 881 16.00 20.34 -14.25
N ALA A 882 16.93 19.41 -14.46
CA ALA A 882 17.53 18.57 -13.44
C ALA A 882 19.02 18.89 -13.37
N ALA A 883 19.48 19.41 -12.23
CA ALA A 883 20.88 19.67 -11.98
C ALA A 883 21.40 18.74 -10.87
N ARG A 884 22.63 18.24 -11.00
CA ARG A 884 23.29 17.41 -10.00
C ARG A 884 24.72 17.89 -9.81
N GLY A 885 25.09 18.16 -8.56
CA GLY A 885 26.48 18.43 -8.16
C GLY A 885 27.00 17.29 -7.29
N ILE A 886 28.22 16.82 -7.53
CA ILE A 886 28.93 15.84 -6.70
C ILE A 886 30.27 16.45 -6.30
N LEU A 887 30.59 16.42 -5.01
CA LEU A 887 31.87 16.82 -4.45
C LEU A 887 32.42 15.66 -3.61
N GLY A 888 33.64 15.22 -3.90
CA GLY A 888 34.37 14.22 -3.13
C GLY A 888 35.72 14.78 -2.72
N LEU A 889 36.07 14.64 -1.44
CA LEU A 889 37.33 15.11 -0.87
C LEU A 889 37.89 14.03 0.06
N ALA A 890 39.17 13.73 -0.05
CA ALA A 890 39.81 12.76 0.81
C ALA A 890 41.26 13.10 1.11
N SER A 891 41.75 12.57 2.22
CA SER A 891 43.16 12.64 2.61
C SER A 891 43.55 11.43 3.44
N VAL A 892 44.74 10.90 3.17
CA VAL A 892 45.36 9.85 3.98
C VAL A 892 46.22 10.49 5.06
N PHE A 893 46.03 10.09 6.32
CA PHE A 893 46.80 10.59 7.47
C PHE A 893 47.73 9.53 8.08
N SER A 894 47.57 8.26 7.71
CA SER A 894 48.42 7.16 8.18
C SER A 894 48.64 6.12 7.08
N ASN A 895 49.89 5.65 6.94
CA ASN A 895 50.33 4.67 5.93
C ASN A 895 50.03 5.10 4.47
N GLY A 896 50.19 6.40 4.18
CA GLY A 896 49.98 6.97 2.84
C GLY A 896 51.15 6.81 1.87
N ASN A 897 52.38 6.62 2.37
CA ASN A 897 53.57 6.42 1.55
C ASN A 897 53.83 4.92 1.39
N ARG A 898 53.30 4.32 0.32
CA ARG A 898 53.33 2.87 0.11
C ARG A 898 53.75 2.45 -1.30
N PHE A 899 53.93 3.40 -2.21
CA PHE A 899 54.41 3.13 -3.56
C PHE A 899 55.94 3.16 -3.60
N PRO A 900 56.58 2.34 -4.46
CA PRO A 900 58.03 2.35 -4.66
C PRO A 900 58.50 3.69 -5.26
N ALA A 901 59.82 3.93 -5.27
CA ALA A 901 60.40 5.21 -5.67
C ALA A 901 59.97 5.68 -7.07
N GLU A 902 59.88 4.74 -8.02
CA GLU A 902 59.41 4.95 -9.40
C GLU A 902 57.98 5.50 -9.49
N TYR A 903 57.14 5.17 -8.51
CA TYR A 903 55.74 5.60 -8.42
C TYR A 903 55.48 6.51 -7.22
N SER A 904 56.52 7.16 -6.70
CA SER A 904 56.44 8.04 -5.52
C SER A 904 55.45 9.20 -5.67
N GLN A 905 55.13 9.60 -6.90
CA GLN A 905 54.06 10.55 -7.23
C GLN A 905 52.67 10.08 -6.79
N LEU A 906 52.46 8.79 -6.57
CA LEU A 906 51.18 8.21 -6.11
C LEU A 906 51.04 8.19 -4.58
N ASN A 907 52.10 8.54 -3.85
CA ASN A 907 52.06 8.59 -2.39
C ASN A 907 51.04 9.62 -1.88
N GLY A 908 50.36 9.26 -0.78
CA GLY A 908 49.27 10.04 -0.19
C GLY A 908 47.90 9.83 -0.85
N LEU A 909 47.80 9.01 -1.89
CA LEU A 909 46.50 8.62 -2.48
C LEU A 909 45.77 7.58 -1.63
N LEU A 910 44.44 7.62 -1.67
CA LEU A 910 43.60 6.57 -1.13
C LEU A 910 43.95 5.20 -1.75
N PRO A 911 43.66 4.09 -1.07
CA PRO A 911 43.67 2.76 -1.68
C PRO A 911 42.80 2.73 -2.93
N ILE A 912 43.19 1.98 -3.96
CA ILE A 912 42.45 1.91 -5.23
C ILE A 912 40.95 1.59 -5.03
N SER A 913 40.62 0.80 -4.01
CA SER A 913 39.25 0.44 -3.62
C SER A 913 38.41 1.62 -3.09
N GLU A 914 39.06 2.72 -2.69
CA GLU A 914 38.45 3.90 -2.08
C GLU A 914 38.66 5.19 -2.87
N ARG A 915 39.51 5.20 -3.90
CA ARG A 915 39.73 6.38 -4.76
C ARG A 915 38.44 6.81 -5.45
N PHE A 916 38.36 8.09 -5.79
CA PHE A 916 37.30 8.59 -6.66
C PHE A 916 37.63 8.32 -8.13
N PHE A 917 36.60 7.93 -8.87
CA PHE A 917 36.62 7.74 -10.32
C PHE A 917 35.38 8.40 -10.94
N ALA A 918 35.48 8.83 -12.20
CA ALA A 918 34.36 9.43 -12.95
C ALA A 918 34.47 9.12 -14.45
N GLY A 919 33.35 9.25 -15.16
CA GLY A 919 33.16 8.82 -16.55
C GLY A 919 32.08 7.76 -16.67
N GLY A 920 31.44 7.67 -17.83
CA GLY A 920 30.31 6.77 -18.10
C GLY A 920 28.94 7.45 -18.05
N ALA A 921 27.88 6.64 -18.13
CA ALA A 921 26.52 7.11 -18.37
C ALA A 921 25.92 7.99 -17.24
N ASN A 922 26.48 7.92 -16.02
CA ASN A 922 25.91 8.51 -14.81
C ASN A 922 26.71 9.69 -14.22
N THR A 923 27.92 9.96 -14.73
CA THR A 923 28.80 11.03 -14.20
C THR A 923 29.27 11.96 -15.31
N LEU A 924 30.22 11.57 -16.16
CA LEU A 924 30.69 12.38 -17.28
C LEU A 924 30.47 11.59 -18.58
N ARG A 925 29.38 11.88 -19.30
CA ARG A 925 28.95 11.11 -20.49
C ARG A 925 29.80 11.31 -21.73
N GLY A 926 30.80 12.19 -21.68
CA GLY A 926 31.82 12.36 -22.73
C GLY A 926 33.02 11.43 -22.53
N PHE A 927 33.07 10.71 -21.40
CA PHE A 927 34.14 9.79 -21.04
C PHE A 927 33.61 8.36 -21.00
N GLU A 928 34.47 7.41 -21.35
CA GLU A 928 34.22 6.01 -21.03
C GLU A 928 34.13 5.80 -19.52
N PHE A 929 33.49 4.71 -19.13
CA PHE A 929 33.24 4.38 -17.73
C PHE A 929 34.51 4.46 -16.86
N GLU A 930 34.51 5.36 -15.87
CA GLU A 930 35.61 5.60 -14.94
C GLU A 930 36.97 5.99 -15.57
N SER A 931 36.97 6.57 -16.77
CA SER A 931 38.19 6.94 -17.50
C SER A 931 38.71 8.37 -17.26
N ALA A 932 37.93 9.21 -16.57
CA ALA A 932 38.30 10.60 -16.29
C ALA A 932 39.31 10.71 -15.15
N GLY A 933 40.16 11.72 -15.23
CA GLY A 933 41.09 12.11 -14.17
C GLY A 933 42.57 11.87 -14.49
N PRO A 934 43.41 11.83 -13.44
CA PRO A 934 44.85 11.65 -13.55
C PRO A 934 45.20 10.32 -14.21
N ARG A 935 46.27 10.30 -15.03
CA ARG A 935 46.76 9.08 -15.68
C ARG A 935 48.23 8.79 -15.38
N VAL A 936 48.58 7.51 -15.29
CA VAL A 936 49.97 7.02 -15.25
C VAL A 936 50.33 6.50 -16.64
N VAL A 937 51.55 6.79 -17.10
CA VAL A 937 52.07 6.22 -18.34
C VAL A 937 52.75 4.90 -18.04
N ILE A 938 52.43 3.90 -18.84
CA ILE A 938 53.05 2.58 -18.81
C ILE A 938 53.86 2.46 -20.09
N VAL A 939 55.15 2.17 -19.95
CA VAL A 939 56.06 1.82 -21.05
C VAL A 939 56.24 0.31 -20.99
N PRO A 940 55.62 -0.46 -21.90
CA PRO A 940 55.73 -1.91 -21.89
C PRO A 940 57.17 -2.34 -22.14
N GLU A 941 57.70 -3.21 -21.28
CA GLU A 941 59.01 -3.84 -21.46
C GLU A 941 58.82 -5.35 -21.66
N GLY A 942 59.50 -5.92 -22.65
CA GLY A 942 59.45 -7.35 -22.99
C GLY A 942 58.78 -7.69 -24.32
N GLU A 943 58.75 -8.99 -24.66
CA GLU A 943 58.08 -9.51 -25.85
C GLU A 943 56.61 -9.79 -25.58
N PHE A 944 55.71 -9.25 -26.42
CA PHE A 944 54.27 -9.50 -26.35
C PHE A 944 53.83 -10.38 -27.52
N ARG A 945 52.67 -11.04 -27.43
CA ARG A 945 52.11 -11.84 -28.53
C ARG A 945 50.65 -11.52 -28.82
N ASN A 946 50.24 -11.64 -30.08
CA ASN A 946 48.84 -11.50 -30.50
C ASN A 946 48.00 -12.75 -30.29
N SER A 947 46.70 -12.65 -30.60
CA SER A 947 45.76 -13.79 -30.54
C SER A 947 46.17 -14.97 -31.41
N ASP A 948 47.00 -14.71 -32.43
CA ASP A 948 47.54 -15.69 -33.36
C ASP A 948 48.94 -16.20 -32.95
N GLY A 949 49.46 -15.75 -31.80
CA GLY A 949 50.74 -16.15 -31.23
C GLY A 949 51.97 -15.44 -31.81
N GLU A 950 51.79 -14.45 -32.68
CA GLU A 950 52.87 -13.67 -33.30
C GLU A 950 53.44 -12.63 -32.33
N VAL A 951 54.76 -12.42 -32.32
CA VAL A 951 55.39 -11.42 -31.45
C VAL A 951 54.99 -10.02 -31.90
N VAL A 952 54.53 -9.20 -30.95
CA VAL A 952 54.17 -7.80 -31.17
C VAL A 952 54.86 -6.88 -30.19
N PHE A 953 55.05 -5.64 -30.61
CA PHE A 953 55.49 -4.55 -29.73
C PHE A 953 54.25 -3.79 -29.25
N LEU A 954 54.21 -3.46 -27.96
CA LEU A 954 53.16 -2.62 -27.40
C LEU A 954 53.69 -1.19 -27.27
N ASP A 955 53.01 -0.25 -27.92
CA ASP A 955 53.29 1.17 -27.74
C ASP A 955 53.04 1.58 -26.28
N PRO A 956 53.80 2.57 -25.75
CA PRO A 956 53.52 3.09 -24.43
C PRO A 956 52.11 3.67 -24.34
N PHE A 957 51.44 3.46 -23.23
CA PHE A 957 50.03 3.78 -23.05
C PHE A 957 49.75 4.44 -21.71
N THR A 958 48.54 4.99 -21.53
CA THR A 958 48.17 5.66 -20.27
C THR A 958 46.96 5.01 -19.63
N ILE A 959 46.98 4.88 -18.30
CA ILE A 959 45.90 4.30 -17.50
C ILE A 959 45.30 5.32 -16.53
N PRO A 960 43.97 5.40 -16.39
CA PRO A 960 43.34 6.24 -15.37
C PRO A 960 43.55 5.58 -14.00
N PHE A 961 44.06 6.33 -13.03
CA PHE A 961 44.37 5.78 -11.70
C PHE A 961 43.53 6.37 -10.55
N GLY A 962 42.61 7.28 -10.88
CA GLY A 962 41.72 7.94 -9.93
C GLY A 962 42.41 9.02 -9.09
N GLY A 963 41.72 9.48 -8.04
CA GLY A 963 42.25 10.55 -7.19
C GLY A 963 41.58 10.67 -5.83
N ASN A 964 42.09 11.60 -5.01
CA ASN A 964 41.53 11.92 -3.69
C ASN A 964 40.47 13.03 -3.74
N ALA A 965 40.15 13.53 -4.93
CA ALA A 965 39.14 14.55 -5.11
C ALA A 965 38.29 14.32 -6.36
N LEU A 966 37.02 14.72 -6.27
CA LEU A 966 36.02 14.62 -7.33
C LEU A 966 35.17 15.88 -7.32
N ALA A 967 34.96 16.49 -8.48
CA ALA A 967 33.97 17.54 -8.64
C ALA A 967 33.24 17.32 -9.97
N VAL A 968 31.92 17.14 -9.92
CA VAL A 968 31.07 16.90 -11.10
C VAL A 968 29.81 17.76 -11.00
N ILE A 969 29.38 18.31 -12.11
CA ILE A 969 28.16 19.07 -12.31
C ILE A 969 27.47 18.51 -13.56
N ASN A 970 26.26 17.99 -13.41
CA ASN A 970 25.41 17.57 -14.51
C ASN A 970 24.19 18.48 -14.58
N VAL A 971 23.85 18.98 -15.76
CA VAL A 971 22.64 19.77 -15.99
C VAL A 971 21.91 19.17 -17.18
N GLU A 972 20.65 18.81 -16.99
CA GLU A 972 19.80 18.20 -18.00
C GLU A 972 18.50 19.00 -18.15
N ALA A 973 18.03 19.19 -19.38
CA ALA A 973 16.68 19.69 -19.64
C ALA A 973 15.82 18.55 -20.17
N ARG A 974 14.82 18.10 -19.40
CA ARG A 974 13.94 16.99 -19.74
C ARG A 974 12.70 17.53 -20.44
N ILE A 975 12.68 17.43 -21.76
CA ILE A 975 11.64 17.98 -22.63
C ILE A 975 10.66 16.85 -23.00
N PRO A 976 9.39 16.90 -22.57
CA PRO A 976 8.40 15.91 -22.98
C PRO A 976 8.01 16.10 -24.45
N LEU A 977 8.24 15.07 -25.27
CA LEU A 977 7.83 15.05 -26.68
C LEU A 977 6.46 14.37 -26.85
N SER A 978 6.18 13.34 -26.04
CA SER A 978 4.88 12.64 -25.95
C SER A 978 4.67 12.09 -24.53
N LYS A 979 3.55 11.37 -24.28
CA LYS A 979 3.28 10.71 -22.98
C LYS A 979 4.39 9.72 -22.57
N SER A 980 5.13 9.15 -23.53
CA SER A 980 6.14 8.09 -23.28
C SER A 980 7.57 8.47 -23.69
N VAL A 981 7.78 9.53 -24.47
CA VAL A 981 9.10 9.90 -25.02
C VAL A 981 9.54 11.28 -24.53
N ARG A 982 10.80 11.38 -24.07
CA ARG A 982 11.44 12.64 -23.66
C ARG A 982 12.78 12.84 -24.36
N ALA A 983 13.05 14.06 -24.80
CA ALA A 983 14.38 14.50 -25.21
C ALA A 983 15.10 15.12 -24.01
N VAL A 984 16.40 14.88 -23.90
CA VAL A 984 17.22 15.29 -22.77
C VAL A 984 18.54 15.87 -23.26
N PRO A 985 18.58 17.11 -23.79
CA PRO A 985 19.84 17.81 -23.94
C PRO A 985 20.49 18.01 -22.57
N PHE A 986 21.81 17.84 -22.52
CA PHE A 986 22.55 17.89 -21.27
C PHE A 986 23.93 18.53 -21.40
N TYR A 987 24.45 18.96 -20.25
CA TYR A 987 25.82 19.39 -20.05
C TYR A 987 26.40 18.65 -18.83
N ASP A 988 27.57 18.07 -18.99
CA ASP A 988 28.35 17.48 -17.90
C ASP A 988 29.68 18.21 -17.79
N GLY A 989 29.97 18.76 -16.62
CA GLY A 989 31.23 19.42 -16.30
C GLY A 989 31.88 18.78 -15.10
N GLY A 990 33.19 18.61 -15.10
CA GLY A 990 33.89 18.11 -13.92
C GLY A 990 35.15 17.32 -14.22
N ASN A 991 35.78 16.81 -13.17
CA ASN A 991 36.84 15.80 -13.28
C ASN A 991 37.11 15.13 -11.92
N VAL A 992 37.98 14.13 -11.95
CA VAL A 992 38.69 13.59 -10.79
C VAL A 992 40.03 14.32 -10.67
N PHE A 993 40.47 14.56 -9.45
CA PHE A 993 41.69 15.31 -9.16
C PHE A 993 42.57 14.55 -8.17
N LYS A 994 43.89 14.68 -8.33
CA LYS A 994 44.87 14.04 -7.45
C LYS A 994 44.72 14.50 -6.01
N ARG A 995 44.58 15.81 -5.76
CA ARG A 995 44.42 16.40 -4.42
C ARG A 995 43.19 17.32 -4.36
N PRO A 996 42.54 17.46 -3.18
CA PRO A 996 41.44 18.40 -2.95
C PRO A 996 41.68 19.84 -3.45
N ARG A 997 42.89 20.37 -3.22
CA ARG A 997 43.24 21.74 -3.63
C ARG A 997 43.29 21.95 -5.15
N ASP A 998 43.51 20.87 -5.91
CA ASP A 998 43.67 20.92 -7.36
C ASP A 998 42.33 21.19 -8.09
N ILE A 999 41.19 21.08 -7.37
CA ILE A 999 39.87 21.49 -7.86
C ILE A 999 39.85 23.01 -8.11
N PHE A 1000 40.45 23.79 -7.21
CA PHE A 1000 40.34 25.25 -7.18
C PHE A 1000 41.58 25.96 -7.70
N THR A 1001 42.73 25.29 -7.66
CA THR A 1001 44.00 25.84 -8.13
C THR A 1001 44.61 24.92 -9.17
N LYS A 1002 44.98 25.45 -10.34
CA LYS A 1002 45.61 24.66 -11.40
C LYS A 1002 47.02 24.25 -10.95
N PRO A 1003 47.32 22.95 -10.79
CA PRO A 1003 48.66 22.52 -10.44
C PRO A 1003 49.63 22.75 -11.62
N SER A 1004 50.92 22.92 -11.31
CA SER A 1004 52.01 22.99 -12.28
C SER A 1004 52.97 21.82 -12.08
N ALA A 1005 53.52 21.33 -13.18
CA ALA A 1005 54.60 20.34 -13.21
C ALA A 1005 55.71 20.88 -14.11
N ALA A 1006 56.95 20.47 -13.86
CA ALA A 1006 58.07 20.88 -14.69
C ALA A 1006 57.90 20.37 -16.14
N PRO A 1007 58.35 21.09 -17.18
CA PRO A 1007 58.19 20.68 -18.58
C PRO A 1007 58.76 19.29 -18.91
N ASN A 1008 59.77 18.84 -18.16
CA ASN A 1008 60.40 17.52 -18.27
C ASN A 1008 59.76 16.45 -17.36
N ASP A 1009 58.87 16.82 -16.44
CA ASP A 1009 58.17 15.89 -15.54
C ASP A 1009 56.89 15.36 -16.21
N VAL A 1010 57.05 14.36 -17.08
CA VAL A 1010 55.95 13.74 -17.82
C VAL A 1010 54.92 13.11 -16.87
N ALA A 1011 55.38 12.44 -15.82
CA ALA A 1011 54.51 11.80 -14.82
C ALA A 1011 53.69 12.85 -14.04
N GLY A 1012 54.33 13.95 -13.64
CA GLY A 1012 53.65 15.08 -13.02
C GLY A 1012 52.63 15.73 -13.94
N GLN A 1013 52.95 15.93 -15.22
CA GLN A 1013 52.04 16.52 -16.20
C GLN A 1013 50.79 15.66 -16.44
N ASN A 1014 50.94 14.35 -16.59
CA ASN A 1014 49.81 13.44 -16.78
C ASN A 1014 48.96 13.22 -15.52
N ALA A 1015 49.51 13.55 -14.35
CA ALA A 1015 48.78 13.57 -13.10
C ALA A 1015 47.92 14.83 -12.90
N ILE A 1016 48.06 15.84 -13.76
CA ILE A 1016 47.25 17.06 -13.75
C ILE A 1016 45.95 16.80 -14.50
N SER A 1017 44.82 17.09 -13.85
CA SER A 1017 43.49 17.01 -14.45
C SER A 1017 42.88 18.39 -14.56
N ALA A 1018 42.48 18.78 -15.78
CA ALA A 1018 41.73 20.00 -16.01
C ALA A 1018 40.23 19.74 -15.89
N TRP A 1019 39.45 20.77 -15.59
CA TRP A 1019 38.00 20.68 -15.64
C TRP A 1019 37.54 20.31 -17.06
N SER A 1020 36.74 19.24 -17.20
CA SER A 1020 36.23 18.81 -18.50
C SER A 1020 34.80 19.31 -18.75
N HIS A 1021 34.42 19.47 -20.01
CA HIS A 1021 33.13 19.97 -20.45
C HIS A 1021 32.57 19.05 -21.55
N THR A 1022 31.43 18.45 -21.30
CA THR A 1022 30.69 17.61 -22.26
C THR A 1022 29.32 18.25 -22.51
N VAL A 1023 28.90 18.29 -23.77
CA VAL A 1023 27.51 18.58 -24.14
C VAL A 1023 26.94 17.39 -24.89
N GLY A 1024 25.65 17.15 -24.77
CA GLY A 1024 25.06 15.99 -25.42
C GLY A 1024 23.55 16.03 -25.54
N LEU A 1025 23.03 15.00 -26.19
CA LEU A 1025 21.60 14.79 -26.37
C LEU A 1025 21.24 13.36 -26.02
N GLY A 1026 20.25 13.22 -25.14
CA GLY A 1026 19.66 11.95 -24.76
C GLY A 1026 18.21 11.79 -25.18
N PHE A 1027 17.78 10.55 -25.32
CA PHE A 1027 16.37 10.18 -25.48
C PHE A 1027 15.98 9.20 -24.37
N ARG A 1028 14.78 9.39 -23.82
CA ARG A 1028 14.18 8.51 -22.80
C ARG A 1028 12.85 7.99 -23.29
N ILE A 1029 12.65 6.69 -23.16
CA ILE A 1029 11.40 6.00 -23.50
C ILE A 1029 10.92 5.29 -22.24
N ARG A 1030 9.79 5.75 -21.67
CA ARG A 1030 9.16 5.07 -20.54
C ARG A 1030 8.50 3.78 -21.00
N THR A 1031 8.74 2.71 -20.27
CA THR A 1031 8.05 1.42 -20.48
C THR A 1031 6.81 1.34 -19.58
N PRO A 1032 5.70 0.74 -20.04
CA PRO A 1032 4.45 0.62 -19.28
C PRO A 1032 4.55 -0.39 -18.14
N ILE A 1033 5.43 -1.39 -18.28
CA ILE A 1033 5.76 -2.38 -17.26
C ILE A 1033 6.76 -1.87 -16.21
N GLY A 1034 6.98 -0.55 -16.15
CA GLY A 1034 7.98 0.08 -15.31
C GLY A 1034 9.39 0.03 -15.93
N GLY A 1035 10.16 1.10 -15.71
CA GLY A 1035 11.50 1.29 -16.28
C GLY A 1035 11.58 2.42 -17.31
N GLU A 1036 12.82 2.75 -17.69
CA GLU A 1036 13.11 3.77 -18.70
C GLU A 1036 14.27 3.26 -19.56
N PHE A 1037 14.06 3.18 -20.88
CA PHE A 1037 15.13 2.98 -21.83
C PHE A 1037 15.77 4.34 -22.15
N GLY A 1038 17.09 4.43 -22.01
CA GLY A 1038 17.84 5.65 -22.25
C GLY A 1038 18.97 5.44 -23.25
N ILE A 1039 19.08 6.35 -24.21
CA ILE A 1039 20.25 6.51 -25.08
C ILE A 1039 20.79 7.91 -24.83
N ASP A 1040 22.11 8.05 -24.64
CA ASP A 1040 22.80 9.33 -24.48
C ASP A 1040 24.01 9.41 -25.40
N TYR A 1041 24.09 10.46 -26.22
CA TYR A 1041 25.31 10.79 -26.95
C TYR A 1041 25.98 12.02 -26.31
N GLY A 1042 27.20 11.85 -25.81
CA GLY A 1042 28.02 12.91 -25.23
C GLY A 1042 29.16 13.33 -26.14
N PHE A 1043 29.37 14.63 -26.28
CA PHE A 1043 30.46 15.25 -27.02
C PHE A 1043 31.34 16.10 -26.09
N LEU A 1044 32.59 15.66 -25.92
CA LEU A 1044 33.61 16.27 -25.06
C LEU A 1044 34.28 17.45 -25.78
N LEU A 1045 34.05 18.67 -25.27
CA LEU A 1045 34.51 19.92 -25.87
C LEU A 1045 36.03 20.14 -25.72
N ASN A 1046 36.58 19.72 -24.59
CA ASN A 1046 37.99 19.86 -24.26
C ASN A 1046 38.62 18.50 -23.89
N PRO A 1047 38.74 17.57 -24.86
CA PRO A 1047 39.32 16.26 -24.61
C PRO A 1047 40.73 16.36 -24.01
N PRO A 1048 40.97 15.75 -22.84
CA PRO A 1048 42.28 15.72 -22.21
C PRO A 1048 43.36 15.15 -23.12
N THR A 1049 44.57 15.68 -22.98
CA THR A 1049 45.75 15.26 -23.73
C THR A 1049 46.82 14.82 -22.75
N PHE A 1050 47.45 13.68 -23.02
CA PHE A 1050 48.47 13.06 -22.18
C PHE A 1050 49.76 12.88 -22.97
N LEU A 1051 50.89 13.04 -22.29
CA LEU A 1051 52.21 12.86 -22.87
C LEU A 1051 52.64 11.40 -22.79
N ILE A 1052 53.17 10.86 -23.89
CA ILE A 1052 53.68 9.50 -23.98
C ILE A 1052 55.17 9.58 -24.32
N PRO A 1053 56.10 9.19 -23.41
CA PRO A 1053 57.54 9.18 -23.67
C PRO A 1053 57.90 8.31 -24.88
N GLN A 1054 58.85 8.77 -25.69
CA GLN A 1054 59.32 8.07 -26.90
C GLN A 1054 60.83 7.77 -26.83
N GLY A 1055 61.38 7.62 -25.62
CA GLY A 1055 62.81 7.44 -25.40
C GLY A 1055 63.61 8.68 -25.85
N ASN A 1056 64.35 8.55 -26.97
CA ASN A 1056 65.19 9.62 -27.52
C ASN A 1056 64.43 10.62 -28.43
N ALA A 1057 63.16 10.35 -28.75
CA ALA A 1057 62.31 11.24 -29.55
C ALA A 1057 61.43 12.14 -28.66
N PRO A 1058 60.90 13.27 -29.20
CA PRO A 1058 59.92 14.08 -28.48
C PRO A 1058 58.72 13.26 -28.03
N ASN A 1059 58.17 13.58 -26.86
CA ASN A 1059 56.98 12.91 -26.33
C ASN A 1059 55.81 12.99 -27.33
N ALA A 1060 55.12 11.86 -27.54
CA ALA A 1060 53.89 11.81 -28.31
C ALA A 1060 52.70 12.31 -27.47
N PHE A 1061 51.63 12.74 -28.15
CA PHE A 1061 50.40 13.21 -27.49
C PHE A 1061 49.28 12.20 -27.70
N TYR A 1062 48.75 11.65 -26.61
CA TYR A 1062 47.53 10.85 -26.61
C TYR A 1062 46.34 11.70 -26.20
N ARG A 1063 45.39 11.86 -27.11
CA ARG A 1063 44.17 12.66 -26.90
C ARG A 1063 42.96 11.74 -26.82
N LEU A 1064 42.15 11.90 -25.77
CA LEU A 1064 40.92 11.12 -25.63
C LEU A 1064 39.92 11.44 -26.76
N GLY A 1065 39.10 10.44 -27.12
CA GLY A 1065 38.03 10.60 -28.10
C GLY A 1065 37.00 11.66 -27.67
N GLN A 1066 36.40 12.33 -28.65
CA GLN A 1066 35.42 13.39 -28.38
C GLN A 1066 33.99 12.90 -28.24
N GLY A 1067 33.59 11.81 -28.92
CA GLY A 1067 32.22 11.31 -28.90
C GLY A 1067 32.09 10.00 -28.12
N GLN A 1068 31.04 9.89 -27.31
CA GLN A 1068 30.68 8.67 -26.56
C GLN A 1068 29.18 8.41 -26.62
N LEU A 1069 28.80 7.15 -26.73
CA LEU A 1069 27.41 6.70 -26.79
C LEU A 1069 27.12 5.74 -25.63
N HIS A 1070 26.08 6.06 -24.85
CA HIS A 1070 25.67 5.27 -23.70
C HIS A 1070 24.25 4.73 -23.89
N PHE A 1071 24.06 3.48 -23.50
CA PHE A 1071 22.77 2.78 -23.48
C PHE A 1071 22.48 2.35 -22.06
N ARG A 1072 21.22 2.51 -21.63
CA ARG A 1072 20.74 2.02 -20.33
C ARG A 1072 19.32 1.48 -20.44
N PHE A 1073 19.12 0.32 -19.84
CA PHE A 1073 17.83 -0.30 -19.65
C PHE A 1073 17.86 -1.04 -18.32
N SER A 1074 16.84 -0.85 -17.49
CA SER A 1074 16.69 -1.61 -16.26
C SER A 1074 15.23 -1.77 -15.92
N GLN A 1075 14.88 -2.96 -15.45
CA GLN A 1075 13.55 -3.31 -15.01
C GLN A 1075 13.61 -4.11 -13.71
N ALA A 1076 12.66 -3.85 -12.82
CA ALA A 1076 12.48 -4.54 -11.55
C ALA A 1076 11.01 -4.98 -11.45
N PHE A 1077 10.79 -6.17 -10.88
CA PHE A 1077 9.50 -6.81 -10.64
C PHE A 1077 9.34 -7.14 -9.16
#